data_AF-A0A6M8W3G7-F1
#
_entry.id   AF-A0A6M8W3G7-F1
#
_cell.length_a   1.000
_cell.length_b   1.000
_cell.length_c   1.000
_cell.angle_alpha   90.00
_cell.angle_beta   90.00
_cell.angle_gamma   90.00
#
_symmetry.space_group_name_H-M   'P 1'
#
loop_
_entity.id
_entity.type
_entity.pdbx_description
1 polymer ?
#
loop_
_entity_poly.entity_id
_entity_poly.type
_entity_poly.pdbx_seq_one_letter_code
_entity_poly.pdbx_strand_id
1 'polypeptide(L)'
;MTCTAGCWRSGNAGTPPTATDLLGRARLLVLCEDLANHDNVGAVFRNVACLAGAKERAGVVLSPACCDPLYRKSLRVSMGHALRVPFARLEPWDPGLGAVREAGFETIALTPDAAAEDIREFKHTPNTRLALVLGAEGPGLAEATLAAASRRVRIPMAPGADSLNVATSLAVAALALVPGLTRIGPPPGRCGTDTPCPASYRVVCARDAPAAFPAGRLCGTRVSALIPRSRRRAPMSRRFPTLTLAALLAVAGHAAAQQDATILREATGARATTLSEMELQPFDSTLWSMLDSWTNGDALDAAATEGKVVVIATWATWNQASTRVIPMLQSLKTKHEADGLVIVGVHHEQGWDKAEQMLTQRRADFLSAHDSAGKFREAIYADQDPDFYIIDRAGQLRYADIRTESVQGAVKQLLAEDVSAAASLSDRLAAEAAKADAALRKPRTIQSGLDLRSLPEVPFLAPPPDTYARAPWPKPKEDDNSRNNNDSGPRAFPVPESGWISGAKPKTDGRAVVYYAWELDDPRSAEIARQMERLQTQLGRDVVLVGICTGIRSADRNSRNQEQIDPEVFVRRMQQFRASHGLTHPMIADLGGNLISLDRSRGNNEDYGAIVTSSDSISRWDGAVADPAFRAALDRVIDIDPGVQARRAAEQAFIRARGG
;
A
#
# COMPACT_ATOMS: atom_id res chain seq x y z
N MET A 1 21.77 11.91 0.75
CA MET A 1 22.49 10.68 0.37
C MET A 1 21.44 9.62 0.10
N THR A 2 21.20 9.28 -1.16
CA THR A 2 20.40 8.13 -1.57
C THR A 2 21.32 6.91 -1.54
N CYS A 3 21.06 6.00 -0.61
CA CYS A 3 21.69 4.70 -0.61
C CYS A 3 21.00 3.86 -1.70
N THR A 4 21.67 3.65 -2.83
CA THR A 4 21.33 2.59 -3.77
C THR A 4 21.41 1.24 -3.04
N ALA A 5 20.49 0.34 -3.33
CA ALA A 5 20.43 -0.99 -2.72
C ALA A 5 21.83 -1.66 -2.74
N GLY A 6 22.40 -1.92 -1.56
CA GLY A 6 23.72 -2.55 -1.42
C GLY A 6 24.58 -2.02 -0.27
N CYS A 7 24.34 -0.79 0.22
CA CYS A 7 25.04 -0.26 1.40
C CYS A 7 24.15 -0.27 2.64
N TRP A 8 24.48 -1.10 3.61
CA TRP A 8 23.83 -1.14 4.92
C TRP A 8 24.73 -0.45 5.94
N ARG A 9 24.13 0.37 6.80
CA ARG A 9 24.81 0.97 7.94
C ARG A 9 23.91 0.85 9.16
N SER A 10 24.43 0.25 10.22
CA SER A 10 23.82 0.36 11.54
C SER A 10 24.12 1.75 12.09
N GLY A 11 23.09 2.41 12.63
CA GLY A 11 23.20 3.71 13.26
C GLY A 11 22.35 3.74 14.52
N ASN A 12 22.80 4.48 15.53
CA ASN A 12 22.02 4.67 16.75
C ASN A 12 21.01 5.80 16.50
N ALA A 13 19.72 5.58 16.80
CA ALA A 13 18.64 6.53 16.48
C ALA A 13 18.67 7.83 17.31
N GLY A 14 19.57 7.93 18.30
CA GLY A 14 19.58 9.01 19.28
C GLY A 14 18.36 8.91 20.22
N THR A 15 18.35 9.72 21.27
CA THR A 15 17.18 9.79 22.17
C THR A 15 16.07 10.58 21.46
N PRO A 16 14.90 9.98 21.18
CA PRO A 16 13.79 10.70 20.56
C PRO A 16 13.29 11.81 21.51
N PRO A 17 12.81 12.95 20.97
CA PRO A 17 12.21 13.98 21.80
C PRO A 17 10.93 13.47 22.48
N THR A 18 10.63 13.99 23.67
CA THR A 18 9.36 13.67 24.32
C THR A 18 8.19 14.37 23.61
N ALA A 19 6.96 13.90 23.83
CA ALA A 19 5.77 14.58 23.33
C ALA A 19 5.68 16.02 23.86
N THR A 20 6.05 16.24 25.13
CA THR A 20 6.13 17.57 25.75
C THR A 20 7.12 18.49 25.03
N ASP A 21 8.30 17.99 24.67
CA ASP A 21 9.29 18.78 23.92
C ASP A 21 8.77 19.23 22.55
N LEU A 22 8.03 18.34 21.87
CA LEU A 22 7.38 18.65 20.59
C LEU A 22 6.27 19.70 20.75
N LEU A 23 5.42 19.52 21.77
CA LEU A 23 4.35 20.45 22.12
C LEU A 23 4.89 21.83 22.53
N GLY A 24 6.12 21.94 23.02
CA GLY A 24 6.74 23.22 23.38
C GLY A 24 7.29 24.02 22.18
N ARG A 25 7.79 23.35 21.14
CA ARG A 25 8.56 24.01 20.05
C ARG A 25 7.88 24.05 18.68
N ALA A 26 7.00 23.10 18.38
CA ALA A 26 6.44 22.96 17.05
C ALA A 26 5.38 24.05 16.76
N ARG A 27 5.32 24.58 15.54
CA ARG A 27 4.22 25.44 15.07
C ARG A 27 3.17 24.66 14.29
N LEU A 28 3.59 23.56 13.67
CA LEU A 28 2.75 22.58 13.01
C LEU A 28 2.95 21.21 13.67
N LEU A 29 1.88 20.57 14.11
CA LEU A 29 1.90 19.17 14.51
C LEU A 29 1.06 18.34 13.55
N VAL A 30 1.54 17.15 13.27
CA VAL A 30 0.75 16.11 12.61
C VAL A 30 0.51 15.01 13.64
N LEU A 31 -0.74 14.88 14.05
CA LEU A 31 -1.19 13.86 14.98
C LEU A 31 -1.69 12.67 14.17
N CYS A 32 -1.07 11.52 14.36
CA CYS A 32 -1.43 10.27 13.70
C CYS A 32 -2.13 9.38 14.72
N GLU A 33 -3.40 9.09 14.48
CA GLU A 33 -4.20 8.18 15.27
C GLU A 33 -4.31 6.84 14.54
N ASP A 34 -3.63 5.85 15.09
CA ASP A 34 -3.74 4.42 14.72
C ASP A 34 -3.43 4.12 13.25
N LEU A 35 -2.44 4.82 12.69
CA LEU A 35 -1.92 4.55 11.35
C LEU A 35 -1.17 3.19 11.33
N ALA A 36 -1.89 2.15 10.93
CA ALA A 36 -1.41 0.76 10.87
C ALA A 36 -0.67 0.39 9.56
N ASN A 37 -0.51 1.34 8.63
CA ASN A 37 0.19 1.12 7.37
C ASN A 37 1.55 1.84 7.36
N HIS A 38 2.64 1.07 7.32
CA HIS A 38 4.03 1.56 7.28
C HIS A 38 4.32 2.46 6.06
N ASP A 39 3.65 2.25 4.93
CA ASP A 39 3.81 3.12 3.75
C ASP A 39 3.23 4.52 4.04
N ASN A 40 2.07 4.60 4.68
CA ASN A 40 1.46 5.86 5.08
C ASN A 40 2.27 6.58 6.15
N VAL A 41 2.76 5.86 7.17
CA VAL A 41 3.65 6.47 8.17
C VAL A 41 4.89 7.04 7.48
N GLY A 42 5.57 6.28 6.62
CA GLY A 42 6.72 6.78 5.86
C GLY A 42 6.38 8.02 5.00
N ALA A 43 5.24 8.01 4.32
CA ALA A 43 4.78 9.11 3.48
C ALA A 43 4.42 10.36 4.29
N VAL A 44 3.79 10.22 5.46
CA VAL A 44 3.52 11.32 6.40
C VAL A 44 4.82 12.02 6.78
N PHE A 45 5.83 11.26 7.20
CA PHE A 45 7.13 11.81 7.58
C PHE A 45 7.83 12.53 6.42
N ARG A 46 7.70 12.01 5.19
CA ARG A 46 8.19 12.70 3.98
C ARG A 46 7.44 14.00 3.73
N ASN A 47 6.11 14.00 3.80
CA ASN A 47 5.29 15.18 3.57
C ASN A 47 5.58 16.28 4.60
N VAL A 48 5.70 15.92 5.89
CA VAL A 48 6.08 16.87 6.95
C VAL A 48 7.46 17.46 6.69
N ALA A 49 8.45 16.64 6.30
CA ALA A 49 9.79 17.12 5.99
C ALA A 49 9.84 18.06 4.79
N CYS A 50 9.10 17.74 3.72
CA CYS A 50 9.09 18.50 2.47
C CYS A 50 8.29 19.80 2.57
N LEU A 51 7.14 19.76 3.24
CA LEU A 51 6.25 20.92 3.33
C LEU A 51 6.74 21.87 4.43
N ALA A 52 6.93 21.37 5.65
CA ALA A 52 7.21 22.24 6.80
C ALA A 52 8.70 22.39 7.14
N GLY A 53 9.57 21.63 6.46
CA GLY A 53 11.01 21.61 6.70
C GLY A 53 11.38 20.79 7.94
N ALA A 54 12.54 20.13 7.90
CA ALA A 54 13.01 19.25 8.98
C ALA A 54 13.59 19.99 10.21
N LYS A 55 13.40 21.31 10.35
CA LYS A 55 13.97 22.11 11.45
C LYS A 55 12.88 22.67 12.36
N GLU A 56 12.77 22.07 13.55
CA GLU A 56 12.16 22.54 14.82
C GLU A 56 10.71 23.07 14.82
N ARG A 57 10.13 23.46 13.68
CA ARG A 57 8.80 24.07 13.59
C ARG A 57 7.70 23.09 13.23
N ALA A 58 8.05 21.85 12.87
CA ALA A 58 7.10 20.78 12.63
C ALA A 58 7.50 19.48 13.32
N GLY A 59 6.51 18.71 13.75
CA GLY A 59 6.72 17.41 14.37
C GLY A 59 5.54 16.48 14.17
N VAL A 60 5.80 15.19 14.36
CA VAL A 60 4.79 14.13 14.27
C VAL A 60 4.55 13.55 15.66
N VAL A 61 3.29 13.43 16.06
CA VAL A 61 2.91 12.71 17.27
C VAL A 61 2.13 11.48 16.85
N LEU A 62 2.53 10.33 17.37
CA LEU A 62 1.95 9.03 17.04
C LEU A 62 1.17 8.52 18.25
N SER A 63 -0.03 7.99 18.01
CA SER A 63 -0.70 7.14 19.01
C SER A 63 0.10 5.85 19.24
N PRO A 64 -0.12 5.14 20.36
CA PRO A 64 0.57 3.88 20.66
C PRO A 64 0.39 2.79 19.60
N ALA A 65 -0.76 2.75 18.91
CA ALA A 65 -1.04 1.74 17.89
C ALA A 65 -0.50 2.10 16.49
N CYS A 66 0.08 3.28 16.28
CA CYS A 66 0.73 3.61 15.01
C CYS A 66 1.95 2.72 14.75
N CYS A 67 2.13 2.35 13.48
CA CYS A 67 3.35 1.69 13.01
C CYS A 67 4.61 2.47 13.36
N ASP A 68 5.71 1.75 13.59
CA ASP A 68 6.99 2.36 13.91
C ASP A 68 7.54 3.14 12.69
N PRO A 69 7.80 4.45 12.81
CA PRO A 69 8.42 5.23 11.74
C PRO A 69 9.87 4.81 11.46
N LEU A 70 10.54 4.14 12.40
CA LEU A 70 11.88 3.59 12.25
C LEU A 70 11.89 2.18 11.65
N TYR A 71 10.72 1.59 11.41
CA TYR A 71 10.63 0.33 10.67
C TYR A 71 11.22 0.51 9.27
N ARG A 72 11.95 -0.51 8.78
CA ARG A 72 12.68 -0.47 7.50
C ARG A 72 11.84 0.04 6.32
N LYS A 73 10.54 -0.31 6.29
CA LYS A 73 9.62 0.07 5.22
C LYS A 73 9.25 1.55 5.31
N SER A 74 8.90 2.03 6.51
CA SER A 74 8.66 3.46 6.81
C SER A 74 9.89 4.32 6.52
N LEU A 75 11.10 3.87 6.91
CA LEU A 75 12.37 4.55 6.62
C LEU A 75 12.63 4.69 5.12
N ARG A 76 12.37 3.61 4.36
CA ARG A 76 12.55 3.61 2.91
C ARG A 76 11.57 4.55 2.22
N VAL A 77 10.29 4.49 2.57
CA VAL A 77 9.25 5.34 1.96
C VAL A 77 9.45 6.81 2.33
N SER A 78 9.87 7.09 3.56
CA SER A 78 10.22 8.44 4.00
C SER A 78 11.52 8.98 3.39
N MET A 79 12.28 8.17 2.62
CA MET A 79 13.62 8.51 2.13
C MET A 79 14.57 8.92 3.27
N GLY A 80 14.42 8.29 4.44
CA GLY A 80 15.18 8.59 5.66
C GLY A 80 14.73 9.85 6.40
N HIS A 81 13.64 10.51 5.99
CA HIS A 81 13.12 11.68 6.70
C HIS A 81 12.55 11.36 8.08
N ALA A 82 12.16 10.10 8.33
CA ALA A 82 11.81 9.64 9.68
C ALA A 82 12.96 9.74 10.69
N LEU A 83 14.22 9.84 10.23
CA LEU A 83 15.39 10.10 11.10
C LEU A 83 15.62 11.60 11.38
N ARG A 84 14.89 12.49 10.71
CA ARG A 84 15.13 13.94 10.73
C ARG A 84 13.94 14.73 11.28
N VAL A 85 12.73 14.31 10.97
CA VAL A 85 11.52 14.94 11.50
C VAL A 85 11.39 14.52 12.96
N PRO A 86 11.36 15.46 13.91
CA PRO A 86 11.21 15.10 15.30
C PRO A 86 9.83 14.50 15.53
N PHE A 87 9.78 13.33 16.16
CA PHE A 87 8.54 12.65 16.48
C PHE A 87 8.56 12.10 17.89
N ALA A 88 7.37 11.95 18.46
CA ALA A 88 7.17 11.31 19.75
C ALA A 88 5.93 10.42 19.69
N ARG A 89 5.89 9.42 20.55
CA ARG A 89 4.70 8.63 20.81
C ARG A 89 4.04 9.17 22.07
N LEU A 90 2.73 9.42 22.01
CA LEU A 90 1.98 9.91 23.16
C LEU A 90 1.34 8.70 23.84
N GLU A 91 1.90 8.33 25.00
CA GLU A 91 1.54 7.15 25.78
C GLU A 91 1.13 7.58 27.20
N PRO A 92 -0.15 7.39 27.61
CA PRO A 92 -1.28 6.89 26.81
C PRO A 92 -1.78 7.92 25.78
N TRP A 93 -2.43 7.45 24.69
CA TRP A 93 -3.13 8.33 23.76
C TRP A 93 -4.28 9.05 24.46
N ASP A 94 -4.42 10.35 24.22
CA ASP A 94 -5.54 11.15 24.70
C ASP A 94 -6.46 11.55 23.52
N PRO A 95 -7.56 10.82 23.26
CA PRO A 95 -8.56 11.19 22.27
C PRO A 95 -9.20 12.56 22.54
N GLY A 96 -9.13 13.08 23.77
CA GLY A 96 -9.58 14.42 24.13
C GLY A 96 -8.65 15.55 23.66
N LEU A 97 -7.49 15.20 23.11
CA LEU A 97 -6.46 16.11 22.61
C LEU A 97 -6.10 17.23 23.61
N GLY A 98 -6.22 16.95 24.91
CA GLY A 98 -6.15 17.92 26.00
C GLY A 98 -4.77 18.57 26.06
N ALA A 99 -3.71 17.76 26.14
CA ALA A 99 -2.33 18.26 26.17
C ALA A 99 -1.96 19.08 24.92
N VAL A 100 -2.53 18.74 23.76
CA VAL A 100 -2.31 19.47 22.50
C VAL A 100 -3.01 20.82 22.53
N ARG A 101 -4.27 20.86 22.99
CA ARG A 101 -5.05 22.09 23.11
C ARG A 101 -4.52 23.02 24.19
N GLU A 102 -4.11 22.49 25.34
CA GLU A 102 -3.45 23.23 26.41
C GLU A 102 -2.13 23.86 25.96
N ALA A 103 -1.41 23.20 25.05
CA ALA A 103 -0.24 23.77 24.39
C ALA A 103 -0.58 24.87 23.35
N GLY A 104 -1.86 25.24 23.18
CA GLY A 104 -2.31 26.34 22.34
C GLY A 104 -2.38 26.00 20.85
N PHE A 105 -2.57 24.72 20.50
CA PHE A 105 -2.82 24.30 19.13
C PHE A 105 -4.31 24.32 18.78
N GLU A 106 -4.64 24.85 17.61
CA GLU A 106 -5.93 24.62 16.96
C GLU A 106 -5.89 23.26 16.26
N THR A 107 -6.71 22.33 16.74
CA THR A 107 -6.79 20.95 16.26
C THR A 107 -7.76 20.84 15.10
N ILE A 108 -7.27 20.38 13.95
CA ILE A 108 -8.04 20.23 12.71
C ILE A 108 -8.10 18.75 12.35
N ALA A 109 -9.27 18.15 12.56
CA ALA A 109 -9.53 16.76 12.17
C ALA A 109 -9.86 16.67 10.69
N LEU A 110 -9.12 15.85 9.94
CA LEU A 110 -9.43 15.56 8.55
C LEU A 110 -10.42 14.39 8.47
N THR A 111 -11.58 14.63 7.86
CA THR A 111 -12.65 13.63 7.71
C THR A 111 -13.40 13.83 6.39
N PRO A 112 -13.86 12.76 5.72
CA PRO A 112 -14.70 12.89 4.53
C PRO A 112 -16.17 13.24 4.84
N ASP A 113 -16.55 13.32 6.13
CA ASP A 113 -17.92 13.63 6.56
C ASP A 113 -18.46 14.89 5.87
N ALA A 114 -19.63 14.76 5.23
CA ALA A 114 -20.28 15.84 4.48
C ALA A 114 -20.65 17.05 5.37
N ALA A 115 -20.85 16.84 6.68
CA ALA A 115 -21.12 17.89 7.65
C ALA A 115 -19.85 18.69 8.04
N ALA A 116 -18.65 18.20 7.69
CA ALA A 116 -17.41 18.91 7.95
C ALA A 116 -17.23 20.12 7.02
N GLU A 117 -16.45 21.09 7.49
CA GLU A 117 -16.16 22.32 6.76
C GLU A 117 -15.39 22.03 5.48
N ASP A 118 -15.79 22.65 4.37
CA ASP A 118 -15.09 22.51 3.10
C ASP A 118 -13.69 23.16 3.20
N ILE A 119 -12.64 22.40 2.88
CA ILE A 119 -11.27 22.89 3.00
C ILE A 119 -10.99 24.19 2.22
N ARG A 120 -11.75 24.45 1.16
CA ARG A 120 -11.63 25.67 0.34
C ARG A 120 -12.19 26.91 1.03
N GLU A 121 -13.07 26.72 2.00
CA GLU A 121 -13.75 27.79 2.74
C GLU A 121 -13.05 28.08 4.09
N PHE A 122 -12.08 27.26 4.46
CA PHE A 122 -11.36 27.37 5.72
C PHE A 122 -10.63 28.71 5.85
N LYS A 123 -11.01 29.48 6.87
CA LYS A 123 -10.35 30.75 7.22
C LYS A 123 -9.33 30.56 8.33
N HIS A 124 -8.14 31.12 8.11
CA HIS A 124 -7.02 31.12 9.04
C HIS A 124 -7.16 32.20 10.09
N THR A 125 -6.92 31.83 11.34
CA THR A 125 -6.61 32.79 12.39
C THR A 125 -5.10 33.07 12.35
N PRO A 126 -4.66 34.34 12.18
CA PRO A 126 -3.24 34.67 12.13
C PRO A 126 -2.49 34.22 13.39
N ASN A 127 -1.26 33.74 13.23
CA ASN A 127 -0.35 33.30 14.30
C ASN A 127 -0.75 32.05 15.11
N THR A 128 -1.82 31.35 14.75
CA THR A 128 -2.21 30.10 15.43
C THR A 128 -1.23 28.95 15.17
N ARG A 129 -1.00 28.12 16.19
CA ARG A 129 -0.27 26.85 16.05
C ARG A 129 -1.27 25.79 15.59
N LEU A 130 -0.94 25.01 14.58
CA LEU A 130 -1.90 24.08 13.95
C LEU A 130 -1.53 22.64 14.28
N ALA A 131 -2.53 21.83 14.61
CA ALA A 131 -2.40 20.39 14.76
C ALA A 131 -3.34 19.69 13.77
N LEU A 132 -2.79 19.10 12.71
CA LEU A 132 -3.55 18.31 11.75
C LEU A 132 -3.70 16.89 12.28
N VAL A 133 -4.93 16.42 12.43
CA VAL A 133 -5.24 15.10 12.98
C VAL A 133 -5.63 14.15 11.85
N LEU A 134 -4.94 13.03 11.77
CA LEU A 134 -5.06 12.01 10.74
C LEU A 134 -5.49 10.70 11.39
N GLY A 135 -6.52 10.08 10.83
CA GLY A 135 -7.05 8.81 11.31
C GLY A 135 -6.57 7.60 10.53
N ALA A 136 -6.95 6.42 11.03
CA ALA A 136 -6.65 5.13 10.42
C ALA A 136 -7.36 4.94 9.07
N GLU A 137 -6.79 4.09 8.21
CA GLU A 137 -7.45 3.68 6.96
C GLU A 137 -8.72 2.87 7.27
N GLY A 138 -9.86 3.30 6.74
CA GLY A 138 -11.16 2.68 7.03
C GLY A 138 -11.99 3.51 8.02
N PRO A 139 -11.85 3.30 9.36
CA PRO A 139 -12.70 3.96 10.34
C PRO A 139 -12.39 5.46 10.49
N GLY A 140 -11.23 5.93 10.03
CA GLY A 140 -10.83 7.32 10.17
C GLY A 140 -10.44 7.65 11.60
N LEU A 141 -10.82 8.84 12.06
CA LEU A 141 -10.59 9.31 13.42
C LEU A 141 -11.68 8.79 14.35
N ALA A 142 -11.33 8.47 15.59
CA ALA A 142 -12.29 8.11 16.62
C ALA A 142 -13.29 9.25 16.86
N GLU A 143 -14.55 8.90 17.18
CA GLU A 143 -15.61 9.88 17.47
C GLU A 143 -15.22 10.85 18.59
N ALA A 144 -14.53 10.36 19.62
CA ALA A 144 -14.01 11.20 20.70
C ALA A 144 -13.01 12.25 20.18
N THR A 145 -12.12 11.85 19.27
CA THR A 145 -11.13 12.73 18.63
C THR A 145 -11.80 13.73 17.68
N LEU A 146 -12.82 13.31 16.92
CA LEU A 146 -13.63 14.20 16.07
C LEU A 146 -14.45 15.21 16.90
N ALA A 147 -14.95 14.80 18.06
CA ALA A 147 -15.68 15.65 18.99
C ALA A 147 -14.77 16.64 19.73
N ALA A 148 -13.54 16.22 20.06
CA ALA A 148 -12.54 17.05 20.74
C ALA A 148 -11.77 17.99 19.80
N ALA A 149 -11.75 17.69 18.50
CA ALA A 149 -11.12 18.53 17.50
C ALA A 149 -11.81 19.92 17.44
N SER A 150 -11.00 20.96 17.37
CA SER A 150 -11.49 22.35 17.30
C SER A 150 -12.32 22.56 16.03
N ARG A 151 -11.89 21.94 14.92
CA ARG A 151 -12.56 21.99 13.61
C ARG A 151 -12.46 20.65 12.90
N ARG A 152 -13.48 20.32 12.13
CA ARG A 152 -13.50 19.17 11.21
C ARG A 152 -13.50 19.69 9.79
N VAL A 153 -12.58 19.20 8.97
CA VAL A 153 -12.39 19.69 7.60
C VAL A 153 -12.42 18.52 6.62
N ARG A 154 -13.17 18.71 5.53
CA ARG A 154 -13.27 17.77 4.42
C ARG A 154 -12.62 18.28 3.15
N ILE A 155 -12.00 17.37 2.42
CA ILE A 155 -11.57 17.60 1.04
C ILE A 155 -12.76 17.22 0.13
N PRO A 156 -13.25 18.11 -0.75
CA PRO A 156 -14.32 17.79 -1.68
C PRO A 156 -13.91 16.67 -2.63
N MET A 157 -14.75 15.65 -2.77
CA MET A 157 -14.51 14.50 -3.64
C MET A 157 -15.55 14.45 -4.76
N ALA A 158 -15.18 13.81 -5.87
CA ALA A 158 -16.12 13.51 -6.94
C ALA A 158 -17.19 12.51 -6.44
N PRO A 159 -18.43 12.56 -6.98
CA PRO A 159 -19.46 11.59 -6.62
C PRO A 159 -18.99 10.13 -6.83
N GLY A 160 -19.24 9.26 -5.85
CA GLY A 160 -18.86 7.84 -5.91
C GLY A 160 -17.44 7.52 -5.42
N ALA A 161 -16.65 8.52 -4.99
CA ALA A 161 -15.38 8.29 -4.30
C ALA A 161 -15.57 8.43 -2.78
N ASP A 162 -15.18 7.39 -2.03
CA ASP A 162 -15.47 7.30 -0.59
C ASP A 162 -14.41 7.99 0.29
N SER A 163 -13.14 7.95 -0.09
CA SER A 163 -12.05 8.58 0.68
C SER A 163 -10.77 8.78 -0.15
N LEU A 164 -9.84 9.58 0.39
CA LEU A 164 -8.50 9.79 -0.15
C LEU A 164 -7.45 9.21 0.80
N ASN A 165 -6.36 8.68 0.26
CA ASN A 165 -5.24 8.17 1.06
C ASN A 165 -4.76 9.20 2.10
N VAL A 166 -4.53 8.75 3.34
CA VAL A 166 -4.25 9.61 4.50
C VAL A 166 -3.03 10.53 4.33
N ALA A 167 -1.95 10.04 3.71
CA ALA A 167 -0.76 10.87 3.46
C ALA A 167 -1.02 11.92 2.38
N THR A 168 -1.84 11.59 1.39
CA THR A 168 -2.26 12.53 0.35
C THR A 168 -3.20 13.60 0.91
N SER A 169 -4.16 13.19 1.75
CA SER A 169 -5.03 14.09 2.51
C SER A 169 -4.22 15.07 3.37
N LEU A 170 -3.18 14.58 4.06
CA LEU A 170 -2.24 15.44 4.78
C LEU A 170 -1.55 16.46 3.86
N ALA A 171 -1.07 16.05 2.69
CA ALA A 171 -0.36 16.96 1.79
C ALA A 171 -1.27 18.09 1.28
N VAL A 172 -2.50 17.75 0.87
CA VAL A 172 -3.52 18.71 0.44
C VAL A 172 -3.89 19.64 1.60
N ALA A 173 -4.14 19.06 2.78
CA ALA A 173 -4.52 19.83 3.95
C ALA A 173 -3.40 20.77 4.42
N ALA A 174 -2.17 20.29 4.50
CA ALA A 174 -1.04 21.13 4.86
C ALA A 174 -0.90 22.31 3.89
N LEU A 175 -0.95 22.06 2.57
CA LEU A 175 -0.84 23.13 1.56
C LEU A 175 -1.98 24.16 1.65
N ALA A 176 -3.21 23.72 1.88
CA ALA A 176 -4.37 24.60 1.99
C ALA A 176 -4.45 25.33 3.34
N LEU A 177 -4.02 24.66 4.41
CA LEU A 177 -4.31 25.06 5.77
C LEU A 177 -3.13 25.62 6.56
N VAL A 178 -1.87 25.51 6.10
CA VAL A 178 -0.73 25.96 6.90
C VAL A 178 -0.18 27.28 6.35
N PRO A 179 -0.35 28.40 7.07
CA PRO A 179 0.08 29.71 6.61
C PRO A 179 1.60 29.77 6.42
N GLY A 180 2.04 30.30 5.27
CA GLY A 180 3.46 30.57 5.02
C GLY A 180 4.29 29.40 4.49
N LEU A 181 3.69 28.22 4.25
CA LEU A 181 4.31 27.12 3.50
C LEU A 181 4.75 27.54 2.08
N THR A 182 4.12 28.58 1.53
CA THR A 182 4.42 29.13 0.19
C THR A 182 5.64 30.05 0.15
N ARG A 183 6.31 30.33 1.28
CA ARG A 183 7.58 31.07 1.27
C ARG A 183 8.73 30.12 0.91
N ILE A 184 8.92 29.96 -0.40
CA ILE A 184 10.07 29.25 -0.98
C ILE A 184 11.35 29.99 -0.57
N GLY A 185 12.06 29.47 0.44
CA GLY A 185 13.46 29.80 0.64
C GLY A 185 14.27 29.26 -0.54
N PRO A 186 15.44 29.87 -0.86
CA PRO A 186 16.28 29.34 -1.94
C PRO A 186 16.58 27.86 -1.68
N PRO A 187 16.66 27.03 -2.74
CA PRO A 187 17.03 25.64 -2.59
C PRO A 187 18.34 25.56 -1.77
N PRO A 188 18.52 24.55 -0.91
CA PRO A 188 19.76 24.40 -0.16
C PRO A 188 20.91 24.46 -1.17
N GLY A 189 21.72 25.53 -1.05
CA GLY A 189 22.86 25.73 -1.94
C GLY A 189 23.69 24.46 -1.94
N ARG A 190 24.10 24.01 -3.13
CA ARG A 190 25.15 22.99 -3.24
C ARG A 190 26.26 23.42 -2.29
N CYS A 191 26.70 22.54 -1.41
CA CYS A 191 27.84 22.81 -0.53
C CYS A 191 28.99 23.34 -1.40
N GLY A 192 29.22 24.65 -1.32
CA GLY A 192 30.43 25.27 -1.84
C GLY A 192 31.59 24.76 -1.00
N THR A 193 32.74 24.63 -1.63
CA THR A 193 33.97 24.03 -1.11
C THR A 193 34.57 24.68 0.15
N ASP A 194 33.95 25.70 0.74
CA ASP A 194 34.60 26.56 1.74
C ASP A 194 33.77 26.90 2.99
N THR A 195 32.86 26.01 3.44
CA THR A 195 32.24 26.15 4.77
C THR A 195 32.49 24.89 5.61
N PRO A 196 33.08 24.98 6.82
CA PRO A 196 33.34 23.80 7.63
C PRO A 196 32.02 23.15 8.07
N CYS A 197 31.90 21.84 7.85
CA CYS A 197 30.81 21.04 8.36
C CYS A 197 30.89 21.00 9.91
N PRO A 198 29.78 21.18 10.66
CA PRO A 198 29.80 21.07 12.12
C PRO A 198 30.29 19.67 12.54
N ALA A 199 31.19 19.64 13.53
CA ALA A 199 32.14 18.56 13.81
C ALA A 199 31.58 17.22 14.36
N SER A 200 30.30 16.89 14.15
CA SER A 200 29.69 15.67 14.73
C SER A 200 29.63 14.45 13.80
N TYR A 201 30.18 14.50 12.58
CA TYR A 201 30.19 13.35 11.67
C TYR A 201 31.55 13.18 10.96
N ARG A 202 32.45 12.39 11.56
CA ARG A 202 33.55 11.76 10.81
C ARG A 202 33.07 10.42 10.27
N VAL A 203 32.89 10.32 8.96
CA VAL A 203 32.92 9.04 8.24
C VAL A 203 34.34 8.88 7.73
N VAL A 204 35.07 7.90 8.27
CA VAL A 204 36.38 7.51 7.75
C VAL A 204 36.12 6.68 6.49
N CYS A 205 36.31 7.27 5.31
CA CYS A 205 36.43 6.52 4.07
C CYS A 205 37.90 6.09 3.91
N ALA A 206 38.17 4.79 4.01
CA ALA A 206 39.46 4.24 3.62
C ALA A 206 39.53 4.19 2.08
N ARG A 207 40.34 5.07 1.49
CA ARG A 207 41.21 4.81 0.33
C ARG A 207 42.07 6.04 0.05
N ASP A 208 43.37 5.84 0.20
CA ASP A 208 44.43 6.83 0.03
C ASP A 208 44.69 7.23 -1.45
N ALA A 209 45.09 8.49 -1.60
CA ALA A 209 46.04 9.07 -2.58
C ALA A 209 45.51 9.57 -3.97
N PRO A 210 46.22 10.53 -4.64
CA PRO A 210 45.80 11.94 -4.67
C PRO A 210 45.88 12.64 -6.06
N ALA A 211 45.61 13.97 -6.07
CA ALA A 211 45.85 15.02 -7.11
C ALA A 211 44.57 15.56 -7.78
N ALA A 212 44.34 16.85 -8.06
CA ALA A 212 44.97 18.14 -7.76
C ALA A 212 43.96 19.26 -8.18
N PHE A 213 44.14 20.46 -7.61
CA PHE A 213 43.43 21.77 -7.76
C PHE A 213 43.14 22.30 -9.20
N PRO A 214 42.50 23.50 -9.42
CA PRO A 214 41.83 24.45 -8.51
C PRO A 214 40.44 25.00 -8.97
N ALA A 215 39.82 25.75 -8.05
CA ALA A 215 38.57 26.50 -8.15
C ALA A 215 38.63 27.81 -8.98
N GLY A 216 37.45 28.30 -9.39
CA GLY A 216 37.27 29.61 -10.04
C GLY A 216 35.86 30.21 -9.91
N ARG A 217 35.71 31.07 -8.88
CA ARG A 217 34.91 32.31 -8.76
C ARG A 217 33.38 32.35 -8.97
N LEU A 218 32.74 32.90 -7.93
CA LEU A 218 31.42 33.53 -7.84
C LEU A 218 31.33 34.85 -8.63
N CYS A 219 30.14 35.15 -9.16
CA CYS A 219 29.50 36.49 -9.16
C CYS A 219 28.02 36.32 -9.54
N GLY A 220 27.04 36.71 -8.71
CA GLY A 220 26.27 37.95 -8.87
C GLY A 220 25.48 37.99 -10.18
N THR A 221 24.15 38.18 -10.28
CA THR A 221 23.33 39.22 -9.64
C THR A 221 21.85 39.04 -10.07
N ARG A 222 20.93 39.31 -9.14
CA ARG A 222 19.55 39.87 -9.26
C ARG A 222 18.53 39.38 -10.33
N VAL A 223 17.47 38.79 -9.76
CA VAL A 223 16.02 39.04 -9.94
C VAL A 223 15.62 40.20 -10.87
N SER A 224 14.73 39.90 -11.83
CA SER A 224 13.65 40.80 -12.23
C SER A 224 12.40 39.99 -12.54
N ALA A 225 11.33 40.30 -11.81
CA ALA A 225 9.99 39.78 -12.00
C ALA A 225 9.28 40.59 -13.09
N LEU A 226 8.51 39.93 -13.95
CA LEU A 226 7.45 40.55 -14.74
C LEU A 226 6.30 39.54 -14.89
N ILE A 227 5.22 39.80 -14.17
CA ILE A 227 3.88 39.26 -14.42
C ILE A 227 3.16 40.29 -15.30
N PRO A 228 2.34 39.87 -16.28
CA PRO A 228 0.95 40.31 -16.22
C PRO A 228 -0.09 39.21 -16.50
N ARG A 229 -1.12 39.29 -15.66
CA ARG A 229 -2.51 38.81 -15.76
C ARG A 229 -3.13 38.93 -17.17
N SER A 230 -3.95 37.97 -17.60
CA SER A 230 -5.42 37.94 -17.37
C SER A 230 -6.20 37.10 -18.41
N ARG A 231 -7.06 36.23 -17.86
CA ARG A 231 -8.39 35.75 -18.29
C ARG A 231 -8.86 36.03 -19.72
N ARG A 232 -9.39 34.97 -20.37
CA ARG A 232 -10.74 34.94 -21.00
C ARG A 232 -11.34 33.54 -20.92
N ARG A 233 -12.66 33.47 -20.74
CA ARG A 233 -13.50 32.28 -20.51
C ARG A 233 -14.35 32.00 -21.77
N ALA A 234 -14.72 30.71 -21.92
CA ALA A 234 -15.94 30.14 -22.52
C ALA A 234 -16.00 29.93 -24.06
N PRO A 235 -16.89 29.08 -24.62
CA PRO A 235 -17.60 27.88 -24.09
C PRO A 235 -17.77 26.67 -25.07
N MET A 236 -18.41 25.61 -24.54
CA MET A 236 -19.44 24.75 -25.17
C MET A 236 -19.10 23.46 -25.98
N SER A 237 -19.56 22.35 -25.39
CA SER A 237 -20.34 21.23 -25.96
C SER A 237 -19.77 20.39 -27.11
N ARG A 238 -19.73 19.06 -26.89
CA ARG A 238 -20.31 18.05 -27.80
C ARG A 238 -20.48 16.70 -27.10
N ARG A 239 -21.62 16.06 -27.41
CA ARG A 239 -22.06 14.71 -27.00
C ARG A 239 -21.36 13.63 -27.83
N PHE A 240 -21.63 12.36 -27.48
CA PHE A 240 -21.52 11.07 -28.21
C PHE A 240 -20.54 10.06 -27.56
N PRO A 241 -20.69 8.73 -27.77
CA PRO A 241 -21.77 7.87 -27.26
C PRO A 241 -21.28 6.54 -26.62
N THR A 242 -22.20 5.84 -25.94
CA THR A 242 -22.31 4.37 -25.78
C THR A 242 -21.09 3.51 -25.40
N LEU A 243 -21.00 3.23 -24.09
CA LEU A 243 -20.83 1.91 -23.43
C LEU A 243 -20.78 0.68 -24.35
N THR A 244 -19.60 0.34 -24.87
CA THR A 244 -19.27 -1.06 -25.26
C THR A 244 -17.75 -1.33 -25.28
N LEU A 245 -16.90 -0.30 -25.30
CA LEU A 245 -15.43 -0.46 -25.29
C LEU A 245 -14.81 -0.62 -23.88
N ALA A 246 -15.52 -0.21 -22.83
CA ALA A 246 -14.99 -0.17 -21.45
C ALA A 246 -14.68 -1.56 -20.86
N ALA A 247 -15.35 -2.61 -21.33
CA ALA A 247 -15.16 -3.96 -20.79
C ALA A 247 -13.86 -4.65 -21.28
N LEU A 248 -13.38 -4.32 -22.49
CA LEU A 248 -12.11 -4.83 -23.02
C LEU A 248 -10.91 -4.03 -22.49
N LEU A 249 -11.05 -2.69 -22.36
CA LEU A 249 -10.03 -1.83 -21.76
C LEU A 249 -9.78 -2.13 -20.27
N ALA A 250 -10.83 -2.46 -19.51
CA ALA A 250 -10.70 -2.81 -18.10
C ALA A 250 -9.93 -4.13 -17.84
N VAL A 251 -9.96 -5.07 -18.81
CA VAL A 251 -9.23 -6.34 -18.74
C VAL A 251 -7.75 -6.15 -19.08
N ALA A 252 -7.43 -5.31 -20.07
CA ALA A 252 -6.05 -4.97 -20.42
C ALA A 252 -5.32 -4.23 -19.27
N GLY A 253 -6.00 -3.28 -18.60
CA GLY A 253 -5.42 -2.58 -17.44
C GLY A 253 -5.14 -3.50 -16.23
N HIS A 254 -5.96 -4.54 -16.02
CA HIS A 254 -5.68 -5.56 -14.99
C HIS A 254 -4.54 -6.51 -15.39
N ALA A 255 -4.39 -6.83 -16.69
CA ALA A 255 -3.29 -7.62 -17.22
C ALA A 255 -1.93 -6.89 -17.10
N ALA A 256 -1.91 -5.57 -17.32
CA ALA A 256 -0.70 -4.74 -17.11
C ALA A 256 -0.24 -4.74 -15.64
N ALA A 257 -1.17 -4.71 -14.69
CA ALA A 257 -0.88 -4.77 -13.25
C ALA A 257 -0.29 -6.12 -12.78
N GLN A 258 -0.41 -7.18 -13.59
CA GLN A 258 0.13 -8.52 -13.32
C GLN A 258 1.50 -8.78 -13.96
N GLN A 259 2.10 -7.80 -14.65
CA GLN A 259 3.42 -7.96 -15.24
C GLN A 259 4.54 -8.14 -14.21
N ASP A 260 5.64 -8.74 -14.68
CA ASP A 260 6.83 -9.15 -13.93
C ASP A 260 7.23 -8.17 -12.82
N ALA A 261 7.13 -8.63 -11.56
CA ALA A 261 7.41 -7.86 -10.35
C ALA A 261 8.87 -7.35 -10.24
N THR A 262 9.74 -7.76 -11.18
CA THR A 262 11.13 -7.32 -11.25
C THR A 262 11.33 -5.99 -11.99
N ILE A 263 10.39 -5.57 -12.87
CA ILE A 263 10.47 -4.31 -13.60
C ILE A 263 9.75 -3.20 -12.83
N LEU A 264 10.52 -2.20 -12.37
CA LEU A 264 10.01 -1.11 -11.54
C LEU A 264 9.56 0.08 -12.40
N ARG A 265 8.30 0.48 -12.22
CA ARG A 265 7.72 1.70 -12.81
C ARG A 265 8.02 2.94 -11.97
N GLU A 266 8.12 4.09 -12.63
CA GLU A 266 8.44 5.38 -12.01
C GLU A 266 7.16 6.17 -11.66
N ALA A 267 6.18 6.20 -12.56
CA ALA A 267 4.91 6.88 -12.38
C ALA A 267 4.12 6.39 -11.14
N THR A 268 3.37 7.32 -10.52
CA THR A 268 2.44 7.04 -9.41
C THR A 268 1.09 7.74 -9.63
N GLY A 269 0.05 7.29 -8.94
CA GLY A 269 -1.27 7.95 -8.96
C GLY A 269 -1.99 7.87 -10.31
N ALA A 270 -2.68 8.95 -10.69
CA ALA A 270 -3.50 8.99 -11.91
C ALA A 270 -2.68 8.78 -13.19
N ARG A 271 -1.46 9.35 -13.26
CA ARG A 271 -0.54 9.14 -14.40
C ARG A 271 -0.16 7.66 -14.54
N ALA A 272 0.10 6.97 -13.44
CA ALA A 272 0.39 5.53 -13.49
C ALA A 272 -0.78 4.72 -14.05
N THR A 273 -2.02 5.13 -13.77
CA THR A 273 -3.22 4.47 -14.34
C THR A 273 -3.28 4.67 -15.84
N THR A 274 -3.11 5.91 -16.32
CA THR A 274 -3.08 6.22 -17.75
C THR A 274 -1.96 5.49 -18.49
N LEU A 275 -0.74 5.47 -17.94
CA LEU A 275 0.38 4.74 -18.54
C LEU A 275 0.15 3.23 -18.57
N SER A 276 -0.48 2.67 -17.54
CA SER A 276 -0.84 1.24 -17.50
C SER A 276 -1.89 0.88 -18.56
N GLU A 277 -2.78 1.81 -18.91
CA GLU A 277 -3.77 1.63 -20.00
C GLU A 277 -3.12 1.67 -21.40
N MET A 278 -1.98 2.35 -21.54
CA MET A 278 -1.21 2.40 -22.78
C MET A 278 -0.32 1.16 -22.96
N GLU A 279 0.07 0.49 -21.88
CA GLU A 279 0.85 -0.75 -21.95
C GLU A 279 0.04 -1.89 -22.60
N LEU A 280 0.73 -2.77 -23.33
CA LEU A 280 0.17 -3.86 -24.11
C LEU A 280 -0.78 -3.42 -25.24
N GLN A 281 -0.73 -2.13 -25.63
CA GLN A 281 -1.40 -1.61 -26.81
C GLN A 281 -0.38 -1.40 -27.95
N PRO A 282 -0.80 -1.51 -29.22
CA PRO A 282 0.02 -1.11 -30.36
C PRO A 282 0.50 0.34 -30.20
N PHE A 283 1.81 0.56 -30.36
CA PHE A 283 2.37 1.90 -30.30
C PHE A 283 1.96 2.69 -31.55
N ASP A 284 1.49 3.93 -31.37
CA ASP A 284 1.11 4.79 -32.47
C ASP A 284 2.36 5.29 -33.22
N SER A 285 2.72 4.60 -34.29
CA SER A 285 3.86 4.95 -35.15
C SER A 285 3.74 6.33 -35.81
N THR A 286 2.55 6.95 -35.86
CA THR A 286 2.40 8.30 -36.41
C THR A 286 3.08 9.36 -35.52
N LEU A 287 3.31 9.05 -34.24
CA LEU A 287 4.00 9.95 -33.31
C LEU A 287 5.42 10.28 -33.77
N TRP A 288 6.11 9.38 -34.48
CA TRP A 288 7.46 9.65 -34.98
C TRP A 288 7.54 10.89 -35.89
N SER A 289 6.45 11.22 -36.60
CA SER A 289 6.37 12.41 -37.45
C SER A 289 6.31 13.74 -36.69
N MET A 290 6.09 13.70 -35.36
CA MET A 290 6.11 14.88 -34.50
C MET A 290 7.53 15.30 -34.11
N LEU A 291 8.53 14.44 -34.36
CA LEU A 291 9.93 14.68 -34.05
C LEU A 291 10.67 15.20 -35.28
N ASP A 292 11.61 16.11 -35.05
CA ASP A 292 12.42 16.72 -36.09
C ASP A 292 13.91 16.70 -35.74
N SER A 293 14.72 17.27 -36.63
CA SER A 293 16.15 17.48 -36.43
C SER A 293 16.90 16.21 -36.02
N TRP A 294 16.62 15.08 -36.67
CA TRP A 294 17.21 13.78 -36.37
C TRP A 294 18.74 13.78 -36.54
N THR A 295 19.43 13.07 -35.64
CA THR A 295 20.89 12.87 -35.63
C THR A 295 21.22 11.40 -35.43
N ASN A 296 22.38 10.98 -35.95
CA ASN A 296 22.88 9.60 -35.91
C ASN A 296 21.99 8.56 -36.64
N GLY A 297 21.18 9.00 -37.60
CA GLY A 297 20.38 8.14 -38.47
C GLY A 297 19.17 8.86 -39.06
N ASP A 298 18.41 8.14 -39.87
CA ASP A 298 17.18 8.65 -40.49
C ASP A 298 16.00 8.66 -39.50
N ALA A 299 14.97 9.45 -39.81
CA ALA A 299 13.75 9.51 -39.02
C ALA A 299 13.07 8.14 -38.93
N LEU A 300 12.58 7.79 -37.73
CA LEU A 300 11.84 6.54 -37.54
C LEU A 300 10.46 6.60 -38.21
N ASP A 301 10.04 5.46 -38.73
CA ASP A 301 8.68 5.18 -39.18
C ASP A 301 8.27 3.76 -38.75
N ALA A 302 7.06 3.35 -39.13
CA ALA A 302 6.53 2.02 -38.78
C ALA A 302 7.45 0.89 -39.29
N ALA A 303 7.97 1.00 -40.52
CA ALA A 303 8.82 -0.01 -41.15
C ALA A 303 10.18 -0.13 -40.46
N ALA A 304 10.78 1.00 -40.03
CA ALA A 304 12.06 1.02 -39.33
C ALA A 304 12.01 0.32 -37.97
N THR A 305 10.83 0.26 -37.35
CA THR A 305 10.59 -0.36 -36.03
C THR A 305 10.02 -1.77 -36.08
N GLU A 306 9.60 -2.26 -37.26
CA GLU A 306 8.98 -3.57 -37.41
C GLU A 306 9.91 -4.71 -36.96
N GLY A 307 9.41 -5.60 -36.09
CA GLY A 307 10.17 -6.76 -35.59
C GLY A 307 11.29 -6.43 -34.60
N LYS A 308 11.47 -5.16 -34.20
CA LYS A 308 12.57 -4.69 -33.35
C LYS A 308 12.09 -4.32 -31.96
N VAL A 309 12.99 -4.35 -30.99
CA VAL A 309 12.75 -3.77 -29.66
C VAL A 309 13.19 -2.32 -29.70
N VAL A 310 12.33 -1.38 -29.35
CA VAL A 310 12.63 0.06 -29.41
C VAL A 310 12.59 0.66 -28.02
N VAL A 311 13.69 1.27 -27.58
CA VAL A 311 13.77 2.02 -26.32
C VAL A 311 13.70 3.51 -26.62
N ILE A 312 12.67 4.17 -26.10
CA ILE A 312 12.53 5.62 -26.10
C ILE A 312 13.06 6.15 -24.77
N ALA A 313 14.06 7.01 -24.81
CA ALA A 313 14.61 7.68 -23.64
C ALA A 313 14.42 9.19 -23.77
N THR A 314 13.59 9.78 -22.92
CA THR A 314 13.46 11.24 -22.89
C THR A 314 14.67 11.85 -22.19
N TRP A 315 15.17 12.98 -22.70
CA TRP A 315 16.31 13.65 -22.06
C TRP A 315 16.37 15.15 -22.32
N ALA A 316 17.16 15.84 -21.50
CA ALA A 316 17.43 17.27 -21.66
C ALA A 316 18.87 17.60 -21.27
N THR A 317 19.54 18.46 -22.04
CA THR A 317 20.96 18.83 -21.83
C THR A 317 21.27 19.41 -20.46
N TRP A 318 20.34 20.14 -19.85
CA TRP A 318 20.50 20.69 -18.48
C TRP A 318 20.15 19.68 -17.37
N ASN A 319 19.54 18.54 -17.72
CA ASN A 319 19.15 17.54 -16.74
C ASN A 319 20.30 16.54 -16.53
N GLN A 320 20.96 16.66 -15.37
CA GLN A 320 22.10 15.83 -15.00
C GLN A 320 21.73 14.34 -14.80
N ALA A 321 20.49 14.00 -14.47
CA ALA A 321 20.06 12.61 -14.37
C ALA A 321 19.99 11.98 -15.77
N SER A 322 19.34 12.66 -16.72
CA SER A 322 19.20 12.17 -18.10
C SER A 322 20.54 12.08 -18.84
N THR A 323 21.46 13.03 -18.62
CA THR A 323 22.79 12.97 -19.25
C THR A 323 23.71 11.89 -18.67
N ARG A 324 23.42 11.39 -17.45
CA ARG A 324 24.18 10.30 -16.82
C ARG A 324 23.84 8.93 -17.39
N VAL A 325 22.67 8.77 -18.01
CA VAL A 325 22.25 7.49 -18.61
C VAL A 325 22.74 7.30 -20.05
N ILE A 326 23.24 8.37 -20.70
CA ILE A 326 23.77 8.32 -22.08
C ILE A 326 24.81 7.19 -22.29
N PRO A 327 25.82 6.99 -21.41
CA PRO A 327 26.77 5.88 -21.59
C PRO A 327 26.13 4.50 -21.47
N MET A 328 25.10 4.35 -20.63
CA MET A 328 24.35 3.10 -20.50
C MET A 328 23.56 2.82 -21.78
N LEU A 329 22.88 3.83 -22.34
CA LEU A 329 22.16 3.72 -23.62
C LEU A 329 23.12 3.35 -24.75
N GLN A 330 24.26 4.04 -24.86
CA GLN A 330 25.29 3.71 -25.85
C GLN A 330 25.77 2.26 -25.73
N SER A 331 26.03 1.80 -24.50
CA SER A 331 26.45 0.42 -24.23
C SER A 331 25.38 -0.60 -24.64
N LEU A 332 24.10 -0.32 -24.35
CA LEU A 332 22.98 -1.17 -24.76
C LEU A 332 22.86 -1.26 -26.28
N LYS A 333 22.91 -0.13 -27.00
CA LYS A 333 22.92 -0.11 -28.46
C LYS A 333 24.05 -0.97 -29.00
N THR A 334 25.29 -0.66 -28.62
CA THR A 334 26.48 -1.36 -29.12
C THR A 334 26.39 -2.87 -28.91
N LYS A 335 25.84 -3.31 -27.78
CA LYS A 335 25.74 -4.73 -27.43
C LYS A 335 24.63 -5.47 -28.16
N HIS A 336 23.51 -4.81 -28.47
CA HIS A 336 22.27 -5.47 -28.87
C HIS A 336 21.68 -4.96 -30.20
N GLU A 337 22.35 -4.06 -30.91
CA GLU A 337 21.94 -3.58 -32.23
C GLU A 337 21.78 -4.74 -33.24
N ALA A 338 22.70 -5.71 -33.20
CA ALA A 338 22.62 -6.92 -34.03
C ALA A 338 21.46 -7.86 -33.63
N ASP A 339 20.98 -7.76 -32.39
CA ASP A 339 19.85 -8.56 -31.87
C ASP A 339 18.49 -7.89 -32.19
N GLY A 340 18.50 -6.75 -32.88
CA GLY A 340 17.30 -5.98 -33.24
C GLY A 340 16.87 -4.94 -32.19
N LEU A 341 17.81 -4.40 -31.38
CA LEU A 341 17.55 -3.27 -30.50
C LEU A 341 17.73 -1.93 -31.23
N VAL A 342 16.76 -1.03 -31.08
CA VAL A 342 16.84 0.38 -31.48
C VAL A 342 16.72 1.25 -30.22
N ILE A 343 17.58 2.25 -30.10
CA ILE A 343 17.50 3.25 -29.03
C ILE A 343 17.28 4.61 -29.65
N VAL A 344 16.24 5.31 -29.20
CA VAL A 344 15.92 6.67 -29.61
C VAL A 344 15.91 7.61 -28.41
N GLY A 345 16.80 8.61 -28.44
CA GLY A 345 16.82 9.71 -27.49
C GLY A 345 15.89 10.83 -27.94
N VAL A 346 14.86 11.15 -27.17
CA VAL A 346 13.93 12.24 -27.48
C VAL A 346 14.24 13.44 -26.60
N HIS A 347 14.83 14.48 -27.21
CA HIS A 347 15.24 15.66 -26.47
C HIS A 347 14.10 16.65 -26.30
N HIS A 348 14.09 17.34 -25.16
CA HIS A 348 13.19 18.45 -24.85
C HIS A 348 13.16 19.54 -25.94
N GLU A 349 12.04 20.28 -26.03
CA GLU A 349 11.80 21.39 -26.98
C GLU A 349 12.88 22.50 -26.98
N GLN A 350 13.66 22.63 -25.91
CA GLN A 350 14.67 23.67 -25.76
C GLN A 350 16.05 23.04 -25.68
N GLY A 351 17.09 23.76 -26.14
CA GLY A 351 18.49 23.37 -25.93
C GLY A 351 19.04 22.28 -26.86
N TRP A 352 18.42 22.05 -28.02
CA TRP A 352 18.87 21.09 -29.03
C TRP A 352 20.28 21.37 -29.55
N ASP A 353 20.66 22.63 -29.78
CA ASP A 353 22.01 22.99 -30.25
C ASP A 353 23.14 22.46 -29.34
N LYS A 354 22.87 22.39 -28.03
CA LYS A 354 23.81 21.83 -27.05
C LYS A 354 23.73 20.31 -26.98
N ALA A 355 22.61 19.73 -27.37
CA ALA A 355 22.35 18.30 -27.32
C ALA A 355 23.24 17.58 -28.32
N GLU A 356 23.27 18.06 -29.57
CA GLU A 356 24.12 17.49 -30.62
C GLU A 356 25.61 17.53 -30.22
N GLN A 357 26.10 18.71 -29.78
CA GLN A 357 27.46 18.86 -29.29
C GLN A 357 27.77 17.90 -28.14
N MET A 358 26.83 17.71 -27.22
CA MET A 358 27.00 16.80 -26.08
C MET A 358 27.08 15.34 -26.52
N LEU A 359 26.24 14.90 -27.46
CA LEU A 359 26.28 13.53 -27.99
C LEU A 359 27.61 13.27 -28.70
N THR A 360 28.08 14.20 -29.52
CA THR A 360 29.40 14.11 -30.17
C THR A 360 30.53 14.03 -29.14
N GLN A 361 30.54 14.91 -28.13
CA GLN A 361 31.57 14.91 -27.07
C GLN A 361 31.58 13.60 -26.27
N ARG A 362 30.41 13.01 -26.03
CA ARG A 362 30.25 11.75 -25.31
C ARG A 362 30.42 10.51 -26.18
N ARG A 363 30.64 10.68 -27.49
CA ARG A 363 30.70 9.60 -28.50
C ARG A 363 29.45 8.70 -28.45
N ALA A 364 28.29 9.34 -28.27
CA ALA A 364 27.01 8.68 -28.30
C ALA A 364 26.45 8.73 -29.74
N ASP A 365 26.27 7.54 -30.33
CA ASP A 365 25.83 7.36 -31.72
C ASP A 365 24.46 6.69 -31.83
N PHE A 366 23.72 6.57 -30.71
CA PHE A 366 22.32 6.18 -30.77
C PHE A 366 21.48 7.30 -31.42
N LEU A 367 20.38 6.88 -32.04
CA LEU A 367 19.47 7.76 -32.76
C LEU A 367 18.90 8.81 -31.81
N SER A 368 18.92 10.08 -32.17
CA SER A 368 18.37 11.13 -31.32
C SER A 368 17.62 12.17 -32.14
N ALA A 369 16.49 12.65 -31.60
CA ALA A 369 15.61 13.60 -32.26
C ALA A 369 15.17 14.72 -31.32
N HIS A 370 14.78 15.85 -31.90
CA HIS A 370 14.26 17.01 -31.20
C HIS A 370 12.72 16.98 -31.20
N ASP A 371 12.11 17.12 -30.03
CA ASP A 371 10.67 17.39 -29.92
C ASP A 371 10.44 18.91 -29.85
N SER A 372 10.64 19.61 -30.97
CA SER A 372 10.61 21.09 -30.99
C SER A 372 9.25 21.69 -30.57
N ALA A 373 8.16 20.96 -30.81
CA ALA A 373 6.79 21.37 -30.46
C ALA A 373 6.33 20.85 -29.09
N GLY A 374 7.11 19.97 -28.44
CA GLY A 374 6.74 19.31 -27.18
C GLY A 374 5.60 18.29 -27.31
N LYS A 375 5.13 18.02 -28.54
CA LYS A 375 3.91 17.26 -28.81
C LYS A 375 4.13 15.76 -28.72
N PHE A 376 5.31 15.28 -29.07
CA PHE A 376 5.65 13.88 -28.90
C PHE A 376 5.64 13.50 -27.41
N ARG A 377 6.34 14.30 -26.59
CA ARG A 377 6.44 14.08 -25.15
C ARG A 377 5.09 14.20 -24.45
N GLU A 378 4.25 15.13 -24.88
CA GLU A 378 2.86 15.25 -24.41
C GLU A 378 2.05 13.98 -24.73
N ALA A 379 2.16 13.44 -25.96
CA ALA A 379 1.41 12.26 -26.40
C ALA A 379 1.78 10.98 -25.63
N ILE A 380 3.04 10.82 -25.23
CA ILE A 380 3.50 9.69 -24.42
C ILE A 380 3.43 9.93 -22.91
N TYR A 381 2.84 11.06 -22.48
CA TYR A 381 2.74 11.47 -21.07
C TYR A 381 4.09 11.54 -20.34
N ALA A 382 5.15 11.97 -21.03
CA ALA A 382 6.45 12.22 -20.42
C ALA A 382 6.41 13.49 -19.58
N ASP A 383 6.71 13.38 -18.28
CA ASP A 383 6.66 14.52 -17.33
C ASP A 383 8.02 14.87 -16.73
N GLN A 384 9.03 14.03 -16.92
CA GLN A 384 10.39 14.24 -16.42
C GLN A 384 11.44 13.75 -17.43
N ASP A 385 12.70 13.93 -17.05
CA ASP A 385 13.84 13.35 -17.76
C ASP A 385 14.79 12.69 -16.75
N PRO A 386 15.26 11.46 -16.97
CA PRO A 386 14.88 10.58 -18.07
C PRO A 386 13.65 9.72 -17.74
N ASP A 387 12.68 9.70 -18.64
CA ASP A 387 11.62 8.69 -18.68
C ASP A 387 11.97 7.65 -19.75
N PHE A 388 11.65 6.38 -19.50
CA PHE A 388 11.95 5.28 -20.41
C PHE A 388 10.69 4.53 -20.82
N TYR A 389 10.51 4.37 -22.13
CA TYR A 389 9.42 3.60 -22.72
C TYR A 389 10.03 2.53 -23.63
N ILE A 390 9.46 1.33 -23.63
CA ILE A 390 9.99 0.23 -24.45
C ILE A 390 8.88 -0.43 -25.25
N ILE A 391 9.08 -0.51 -26.55
CA ILE A 391 8.23 -1.17 -27.53
C ILE A 391 8.81 -2.57 -27.81
N ASP A 392 7.97 -3.61 -27.85
CA ASP A 392 8.41 -4.96 -28.23
C ASP A 392 8.50 -5.19 -29.74
N ARG A 393 8.96 -6.40 -30.10
CA ARG A 393 9.06 -6.87 -31.48
C ARG A 393 7.72 -6.94 -32.23
N ALA A 394 6.59 -6.93 -31.53
CA ALA A 394 5.26 -6.89 -32.13
C ALA A 394 4.75 -5.44 -32.31
N GLY A 395 5.55 -4.43 -31.95
CA GLY A 395 5.17 -3.02 -32.05
C GLY A 395 4.24 -2.56 -30.93
N GLN A 396 4.12 -3.31 -29.83
CA GLN A 396 3.30 -2.92 -28.68
C GLN A 396 4.15 -2.17 -27.65
N LEU A 397 3.58 -1.13 -27.03
CA LEU A 397 4.21 -0.48 -25.89
C LEU A 397 4.20 -1.44 -24.70
N ARG A 398 5.35 -1.98 -24.31
CA ARG A 398 5.43 -2.97 -23.23
C ARG A 398 5.60 -2.37 -21.86
N TYR A 399 6.41 -1.33 -21.78
CA TYR A 399 6.76 -0.69 -20.55
C TYR A 399 6.68 0.81 -20.76
N ALA A 400 5.91 1.47 -19.91
CA ALA A 400 5.75 2.91 -19.93
C ALA A 400 6.30 3.52 -18.63
N ASP A 401 7.24 4.46 -18.78
CA ASP A 401 7.90 5.17 -17.67
C ASP A 401 8.50 4.24 -16.60
N ILE A 402 9.50 3.44 -17.01
CA ILE A 402 10.23 2.57 -16.09
C ILE A 402 11.48 3.23 -15.54
N ARG A 403 11.87 2.82 -14.33
CA ARG A 403 13.09 3.32 -13.68
C ARG A 403 14.32 2.90 -14.44
N THR A 404 15.36 3.73 -14.36
CA THR A 404 16.67 3.48 -14.98
C THR A 404 17.23 2.08 -14.65
N GLU A 405 17.12 1.62 -13.39
CA GLU A 405 17.61 0.28 -12.99
C GLU A 405 16.88 -0.89 -13.68
N SER A 406 15.69 -0.67 -14.23
CA SER A 406 14.89 -1.72 -14.87
C SER A 406 15.11 -1.82 -16.38
N VAL A 407 15.68 -0.79 -17.02
CA VAL A 407 15.84 -0.71 -18.47
C VAL A 407 16.64 -1.88 -19.03
N GLN A 408 17.78 -2.23 -18.42
CA GLN A 408 18.61 -3.33 -18.90
C GLN A 408 17.92 -4.69 -18.78
N GLY A 409 17.18 -4.92 -17.69
CA GLY A 409 16.42 -6.14 -17.47
C GLY A 409 15.30 -6.29 -18.50
N ALA A 410 14.54 -5.21 -18.71
CA ALA A 410 13.45 -5.17 -19.68
C ALA A 410 13.95 -5.41 -21.12
N VAL A 411 15.02 -4.73 -21.55
CA VAL A 411 15.61 -4.94 -22.88
C VAL A 411 16.05 -6.39 -23.07
N LYS A 412 16.75 -6.97 -22.10
CA LYS A 412 17.20 -8.37 -22.16
C LYS A 412 16.02 -9.34 -22.30
N GLN A 413 14.93 -9.08 -21.59
CA GLN A 413 13.72 -9.88 -21.67
C GLN A 413 13.06 -9.79 -23.04
N LEU A 414 12.85 -8.57 -23.57
CA LEU A 414 12.17 -8.35 -24.85
C LEU A 414 12.99 -8.81 -26.06
N LEU A 415 14.33 -8.86 -25.96
CA LEU A 415 15.16 -9.43 -27.02
C LEU A 415 15.13 -10.97 -27.06
N ALA A 416 14.75 -11.61 -25.94
CA ALA A 416 14.67 -13.07 -25.85
C ALA A 416 13.34 -13.64 -26.37
N GLU A 417 12.30 -12.83 -26.50
CA GLU A 417 11.00 -13.23 -27.07
C GLU A 417 10.96 -13.10 -28.60
N ASP A 418 10.20 -13.95 -29.28
CA ASP A 418 9.91 -13.79 -30.70
C ASP A 418 8.65 -12.93 -30.96
N VAL A 419 8.44 -12.53 -32.22
CA VAL A 419 7.32 -11.66 -32.64
C VAL A 419 5.96 -12.27 -32.31
N SER A 420 5.79 -13.59 -32.46
CA SER A 420 4.53 -14.29 -32.19
C SER A 420 4.26 -14.37 -30.68
N ALA A 421 5.30 -14.61 -29.89
CA ALA A 421 5.21 -14.63 -28.43
C ALA A 421 4.87 -13.25 -27.86
N ALA A 422 5.43 -12.18 -28.44
CA ALA A 422 5.12 -10.79 -28.09
C ALA A 422 3.67 -10.42 -28.46
N ALA A 423 3.25 -10.71 -29.70
CA ALA A 423 1.90 -10.40 -30.18
C ALA A 423 0.79 -11.09 -29.38
N SER A 424 1.01 -12.34 -28.96
CA SER A 424 0.04 -13.12 -28.18
C SER A 424 0.04 -12.80 -26.68
N LEU A 425 0.94 -11.94 -26.18
CA LEU A 425 1.08 -11.72 -24.75
C LEU A 425 -0.18 -11.12 -24.12
N SER A 426 -0.79 -10.11 -24.76
CA SER A 426 -2.01 -9.47 -24.26
C SER A 426 -3.13 -10.50 -24.13
N ASP A 427 -3.33 -11.33 -25.16
CA ASP A 427 -4.31 -12.42 -25.16
C ASP A 427 -4.01 -13.49 -24.09
N ARG A 428 -2.74 -13.86 -23.91
CA ARG A 428 -2.33 -14.83 -22.88
C ARG A 428 -2.58 -14.31 -21.48
N LEU A 429 -2.20 -13.06 -21.19
CA LEU A 429 -2.44 -12.44 -19.89
C LEU A 429 -3.94 -12.24 -19.65
N ALA A 430 -4.71 -11.86 -20.66
CA ALA A 430 -6.16 -11.78 -20.57
C ALA A 430 -6.80 -13.16 -20.32
N ALA A 431 -6.30 -14.22 -20.97
CA ALA A 431 -6.75 -15.60 -20.75
C ALA A 431 -6.35 -16.12 -19.35
N GLU A 432 -5.16 -15.80 -18.87
CA GLU A 432 -4.69 -16.14 -17.52
C GLU A 432 -5.47 -15.38 -16.45
N ALA A 433 -5.69 -14.07 -16.65
CA ALA A 433 -6.53 -13.24 -15.80
C ALA A 433 -7.97 -13.75 -15.81
N ALA A 434 -8.53 -14.10 -16.97
CA ALA A 434 -9.86 -14.71 -17.07
C ALA A 434 -9.91 -16.10 -16.45
N LYS A 435 -8.81 -16.87 -16.48
CA LYS A 435 -8.71 -18.19 -15.82
C LYS A 435 -8.56 -18.04 -14.30
N ALA A 436 -7.82 -17.05 -13.82
CA ALA A 436 -7.65 -16.72 -12.42
C ALA A 436 -8.94 -16.12 -11.85
N ASP A 437 -9.55 -15.20 -12.57
CA ASP A 437 -10.88 -14.67 -12.31
C ASP A 437 -11.93 -15.76 -12.44
N ALA A 438 -11.86 -16.72 -13.37
CA ALA A 438 -12.74 -17.90 -13.38
C ALA A 438 -12.44 -18.88 -12.25
N ALA A 439 -11.22 -18.91 -11.71
CA ALA A 439 -10.86 -19.69 -10.52
C ALA A 439 -11.34 -19.01 -9.22
N LEU A 440 -11.42 -17.68 -9.20
CA LEU A 440 -11.96 -16.85 -8.12
C LEU A 440 -13.50 -16.74 -8.19
N ARG A 441 -14.04 -16.64 -9.42
CA ARG A 441 -15.45 -16.67 -9.81
C ARG A 441 -15.99 -18.06 -9.94
N LYS A 442 -15.18 -19.13 -9.81
CA LYS A 442 -15.69 -20.44 -9.43
C LYS A 442 -16.26 -20.21 -8.04
N PRO A 443 -17.58 -20.02 -7.91
CA PRO A 443 -18.12 -20.10 -6.59
C PRO A 443 -18.01 -21.59 -6.24
N ARG A 444 -18.06 -21.96 -4.96
CA ARG A 444 -18.56 -23.29 -4.62
C ARG A 444 -20.02 -23.53 -5.07
N THR A 445 -20.56 -22.70 -5.98
CA THR A 445 -21.98 -22.42 -6.23
C THR A 445 -22.28 -21.86 -7.65
N ILE A 446 -21.71 -22.32 -8.76
CA ILE A 446 -22.44 -22.13 -10.04
C ILE A 446 -22.33 -23.43 -10.82
N GLN A 447 -23.27 -24.32 -10.52
CA GLN A 447 -23.88 -25.16 -11.55
C GLN A 447 -25.40 -25.27 -11.41
N SER A 448 -26.08 -24.50 -10.55
CA SER A 448 -27.53 -24.68 -10.38
C SER A 448 -28.40 -23.53 -9.88
N GLY A 449 -27.94 -22.27 -9.89
CA GLY A 449 -28.81 -21.14 -9.49
C GLY A 449 -29.38 -21.18 -8.06
N LEU A 450 -28.84 -22.03 -7.16
CA LEU A 450 -29.24 -22.12 -5.76
C LEU A 450 -28.29 -21.32 -4.86
N ASP A 451 -28.83 -20.45 -4.00
CA ASP A 451 -28.06 -19.88 -2.88
C ASP A 451 -27.73 -20.99 -1.88
N LEU A 452 -26.47 -21.45 -1.80
CA LEU A 452 -26.07 -22.52 -0.87
C LEU A 452 -26.40 -22.18 0.58
N ARG A 453 -26.50 -20.90 0.97
CA ARG A 453 -26.85 -20.51 2.33
C ARG A 453 -28.28 -20.93 2.70
N SER A 454 -29.12 -21.19 1.70
CA SER A 454 -30.50 -21.69 1.85
C SER A 454 -30.63 -23.21 1.72
N LEU A 455 -29.52 -23.94 1.48
CA LEU A 455 -29.57 -25.41 1.44
C LEU A 455 -29.94 -25.99 2.82
N PRO A 456 -30.91 -26.92 2.88
CA PRO A 456 -31.18 -27.66 4.10
C PRO A 456 -29.95 -28.49 4.48
N GLU A 457 -29.81 -28.82 5.77
CA GLU A 457 -28.75 -29.72 6.23
C GLU A 457 -28.92 -31.10 5.59
N VAL A 458 -27.92 -31.52 4.82
CA VAL A 458 -27.90 -32.82 4.13
C VAL A 458 -27.13 -33.81 5.00
N PRO A 459 -27.74 -34.94 5.39
CA PRO A 459 -27.03 -36.00 6.09
C PRO A 459 -25.85 -36.52 5.27
N PHE A 460 -24.69 -36.71 5.90
CA PHE A 460 -23.50 -37.30 5.28
C PHE A 460 -22.84 -38.27 6.25
N LEU A 461 -22.05 -39.20 5.71
CA LEU A 461 -21.27 -40.12 6.53
C LEU A 461 -19.95 -39.45 6.93
N ALA A 462 -19.70 -39.33 8.23
CA ALA A 462 -18.44 -38.82 8.74
C ALA A 462 -17.28 -39.77 8.35
N PRO A 463 -16.15 -39.25 7.83
CA PRO A 463 -14.98 -40.08 7.52
C PRO A 463 -14.42 -40.77 8.77
N PRO A 464 -13.83 -41.97 8.63
CA PRO A 464 -13.19 -42.65 9.77
C PRO A 464 -11.93 -41.89 10.22
N PRO A 465 -11.55 -41.96 11.51
CA PRO A 465 -10.41 -41.23 12.08
C PRO A 465 -9.09 -41.37 11.31
N ASP A 466 -8.79 -42.57 10.78
CA ASP A 466 -7.58 -42.85 9.99
C ASP A 466 -7.48 -41.97 8.72
N THR A 467 -8.60 -41.47 8.21
CA THR A 467 -8.62 -40.55 7.06
C THR A 467 -8.07 -39.19 7.44
N TYR A 468 -8.42 -38.68 8.62
CA TYR A 468 -7.89 -37.43 9.14
C TYR A 468 -6.39 -37.58 9.48
N ALA A 469 -5.96 -38.72 10.00
CA ALA A 469 -4.54 -38.96 10.31
C ALA A 469 -3.62 -38.92 9.08
N ARG A 470 -4.12 -39.30 7.89
CA ARG A 470 -3.36 -39.29 6.63
C ARG A 470 -3.41 -37.96 5.86
N ALA A 471 -4.25 -37.02 6.29
CA ALA A 471 -4.39 -35.74 5.59
C ALA A 471 -3.13 -34.85 5.79
N PRO A 472 -2.69 -34.10 4.75
CA PRO A 472 -1.45 -33.35 4.77
C PRO A 472 -1.59 -31.98 5.48
N TRP A 473 -1.87 -32.03 6.78
CA TRP A 473 -2.11 -30.85 7.63
C TRP A 473 -0.95 -29.84 7.60
N PRO A 474 -1.24 -28.53 7.83
CA PRO A 474 -0.21 -27.53 8.03
C PRO A 474 0.75 -27.96 9.15
N LYS A 475 2.04 -27.62 9.00
CA LYS A 475 3.01 -27.84 10.08
C LYS A 475 2.75 -26.80 11.18
N PRO A 476 2.75 -27.19 12.47
CA PRO A 476 2.77 -26.24 13.58
C PRO A 476 3.97 -25.30 13.44
N LYS A 477 3.85 -24.07 13.94
CA LYS A 477 4.95 -23.10 14.00
C LYS A 477 6.03 -23.68 14.92
N GLU A 478 7.29 -23.70 14.47
CA GLU A 478 8.43 -23.96 15.36
C GLU A 478 8.66 -22.70 16.20
N ASP A 479 8.32 -22.74 17.49
CA ASP A 479 8.60 -21.64 18.40
C ASP A 479 10.08 -21.62 18.79
N ASP A 480 10.75 -20.46 18.60
CA ASP A 480 12.13 -20.21 19.07
C ASP A 480 12.30 -20.41 20.59
N ASN A 481 11.20 -20.46 21.34
CA ASN A 481 11.17 -20.68 22.80
C ASN A 481 10.82 -22.13 23.22
N SER A 482 10.67 -23.08 22.29
CA SER A 482 10.17 -24.43 22.62
C SER A 482 11.23 -25.40 23.17
N ARG A 483 12.41 -24.93 23.62
CA ARG A 483 13.43 -25.83 24.20
C ARG A 483 12.96 -26.61 25.44
N ASN A 484 11.79 -26.31 26.02
CA ASN A 484 11.28 -26.96 27.23
C ASN A 484 9.82 -27.49 27.20
N ASN A 485 9.05 -27.41 26.11
CA ASN A 485 7.68 -27.97 26.09
C ASN A 485 7.53 -29.08 25.04
N ASN A 486 7.40 -30.32 25.52
CA ASN A 486 7.33 -31.56 24.75
C ASN A 486 5.96 -31.83 24.10
N ASP A 487 5.18 -30.78 23.78
CA ASP A 487 3.73 -30.89 23.73
C ASP A 487 3.05 -30.21 22.53
N SER A 488 3.75 -30.16 21.40
CA SER A 488 3.32 -29.55 20.13
C SER A 488 2.45 -30.45 19.25
N GLY A 489 1.79 -31.47 19.83
CA GLY A 489 0.96 -32.43 19.11
C GLY A 489 -0.49 -31.98 18.85
N PRO A 490 -1.22 -32.59 17.89
CA PRO A 490 -2.63 -32.30 17.63
C PRO A 490 -3.47 -32.59 18.87
N ARG A 491 -4.25 -31.60 19.32
CA ARG A 491 -5.06 -31.67 20.53
C ARG A 491 -6.49 -31.22 20.25
N ALA A 492 -7.46 -31.95 20.80
CA ALA A 492 -8.86 -31.57 20.73
C ALA A 492 -9.08 -30.20 21.40
N PHE A 493 -9.93 -29.37 20.81
CA PHE A 493 -10.42 -28.15 21.45
C PHE A 493 -11.86 -28.39 21.92
N PRO A 494 -12.11 -28.49 23.24
CA PRO A 494 -13.43 -28.85 23.74
C PRO A 494 -14.43 -27.72 23.50
N VAL A 495 -15.53 -28.02 22.81
CA VAL A 495 -16.60 -27.06 22.55
C VAL A 495 -17.59 -27.07 23.71
N PRO A 496 -17.85 -25.93 24.39
CA PRO A 496 -18.83 -25.88 25.47
C PRO A 496 -20.25 -26.23 24.99
N GLU A 497 -20.99 -26.98 25.81
CA GLU A 497 -22.41 -27.26 25.57
C GLU A 497 -23.32 -26.05 25.90
N SER A 498 -22.85 -25.10 26.71
CA SER A 498 -23.59 -23.92 27.17
C SER A 498 -22.73 -22.65 27.14
N GLY A 499 -23.34 -21.48 27.34
CA GLY A 499 -22.63 -20.17 27.31
C GLY A 499 -22.66 -19.46 25.95
N TRP A 500 -23.43 -19.98 25.00
CA TRP A 500 -23.64 -19.40 23.67
C TRP A 500 -24.55 -18.17 23.72
N ILE A 501 -24.04 -17.05 23.22
CA ILE A 501 -24.74 -15.77 23.18
C ILE A 501 -25.55 -15.65 21.88
N SER A 502 -25.14 -16.38 20.86
CA SER A 502 -25.86 -16.56 19.61
C SER A 502 -27.10 -17.44 19.71
N GLY A 503 -27.40 -18.00 20.89
CA GLY A 503 -28.49 -18.94 21.11
C GLY A 503 -27.98 -20.36 21.19
N ALA A 504 -28.31 -21.21 20.22
CA ALA A 504 -27.88 -22.60 20.22
C ALA A 504 -26.40 -22.77 19.80
N LYS A 505 -25.78 -23.86 20.28
CA LYS A 505 -24.47 -24.33 19.81
C LYS A 505 -24.49 -24.49 18.28
N PRO A 506 -23.52 -23.93 17.54
CA PRO A 506 -23.46 -24.07 16.10
C PRO A 506 -23.16 -25.51 15.71
N LYS A 507 -23.72 -25.94 14.58
CA LYS A 507 -23.38 -27.24 13.98
C LYS A 507 -22.01 -27.14 13.34
N THR A 508 -21.08 -27.99 13.76
CA THR A 508 -19.70 -28.03 13.26
C THR A 508 -19.42 -29.26 12.40
N ASP A 509 -20.40 -30.17 12.25
CA ASP A 509 -20.23 -31.40 11.48
C ASP A 509 -19.83 -31.11 10.04
N GLY A 510 -18.64 -31.58 9.64
CA GLY A 510 -18.10 -31.37 8.29
C GLY A 510 -17.75 -29.91 8.00
N ARG A 511 -17.39 -29.13 9.03
CA ARG A 511 -16.93 -27.74 8.91
C ARG A 511 -15.61 -27.56 9.68
N ALA A 512 -14.71 -26.77 9.12
CA ALA A 512 -13.59 -26.25 9.91
C ALA A 512 -14.13 -25.25 10.94
N VAL A 513 -13.46 -25.08 12.08
CA VAL A 513 -13.89 -24.12 13.10
C VAL A 513 -12.74 -23.22 13.46
N VAL A 514 -13.01 -21.93 13.54
CA VAL A 514 -12.06 -20.93 14.01
C VAL A 514 -12.55 -20.41 15.35
N TYR A 515 -11.76 -20.62 16.39
CA TYR A 515 -11.99 -20.01 17.70
C TYR A 515 -11.06 -18.82 17.82
N TYR A 516 -11.58 -17.64 18.13
CA TYR A 516 -10.74 -16.47 18.32
C TYR A 516 -11.08 -15.76 19.63
N ALA A 517 -10.05 -15.30 20.33
CA ALA A 517 -10.19 -14.53 21.55
C ALA A 517 -10.54 -13.08 21.23
N TRP A 518 -11.46 -12.51 21.99
CA TRP A 518 -11.81 -11.09 21.89
C TRP A 518 -12.39 -10.56 23.22
N GLU A 519 -12.49 -9.23 23.34
CA GLU A 519 -12.98 -8.55 24.53
C GLU A 519 -13.98 -7.45 24.18
N LEU A 520 -15.05 -7.33 24.97
CA LEU A 520 -16.16 -6.42 24.69
C LEU A 520 -15.78 -4.93 24.82
N ASP A 521 -14.91 -4.62 25.79
CA ASP A 521 -14.53 -3.24 26.14
C ASP A 521 -13.25 -2.77 25.40
N ASP A 522 -12.63 -3.61 24.57
CA ASP A 522 -11.44 -3.26 23.79
C ASP A 522 -11.80 -2.92 22.33
N PRO A 523 -11.57 -1.67 21.87
CA PRO A 523 -11.83 -1.26 20.49
C PRO A 523 -11.11 -2.11 19.42
N ARG A 524 -9.93 -2.68 19.72
CA ARG A 524 -9.19 -3.55 18.79
C ARG A 524 -9.92 -4.88 18.55
N SER A 525 -10.54 -5.42 19.60
CA SER A 525 -11.36 -6.63 19.54
C SER A 525 -12.59 -6.47 18.66
N ALA A 526 -13.18 -5.25 18.63
CA ALA A 526 -14.34 -4.95 17.82
C ALA A 526 -14.03 -5.08 16.31
N GLU A 527 -12.86 -4.61 15.85
CA GLU A 527 -12.47 -4.79 14.46
C GLU A 527 -12.20 -6.26 14.12
N ILE A 528 -11.56 -7.00 15.04
CA ILE A 528 -11.34 -8.43 14.86
C ILE A 528 -12.68 -9.17 14.71
N ALA A 529 -13.67 -8.87 15.56
CA ALA A 529 -14.99 -9.47 15.43
C ALA A 529 -15.68 -9.15 14.09
N ARG A 530 -15.53 -7.92 13.58
CA ARG A 530 -16.03 -7.55 12.23
C ARG A 530 -15.27 -8.25 11.11
N GLN A 531 -13.95 -8.39 11.23
CA GLN A 531 -13.15 -9.15 10.28
C GLN A 531 -13.61 -10.62 10.24
N MET A 532 -13.88 -11.22 11.40
CA MET A 532 -14.39 -12.58 11.50
C MET A 532 -15.79 -12.73 10.92
N GLU A 533 -16.67 -11.73 11.05
CA GLU A 533 -17.97 -11.70 10.38
C GLU A 533 -17.83 -11.68 8.84
N ARG A 534 -16.92 -10.87 8.30
CA ARG A 534 -16.61 -10.86 6.86
C ARG A 534 -16.12 -12.23 6.40
N LEU A 535 -15.22 -12.85 7.18
CA LEU A 535 -14.69 -14.17 6.88
C LEU A 535 -15.77 -15.27 6.93
N GLN A 536 -16.65 -15.25 7.92
CA GLN A 536 -17.82 -16.14 8.01
C GLN A 536 -18.72 -16.00 6.78
N THR A 537 -18.94 -14.76 6.33
CA THR A 537 -19.76 -14.47 5.14
C THR A 537 -19.10 -14.97 3.86
N GLN A 538 -17.78 -14.79 3.72
CA GLN A 538 -17.02 -15.18 2.52
C GLN A 538 -16.84 -16.69 2.38
N LEU A 539 -16.47 -17.37 3.47
CA LEU A 539 -16.21 -18.81 3.46
C LEU A 539 -17.50 -19.64 3.65
N GLY A 540 -18.59 -19.00 4.06
CA GLY A 540 -19.92 -19.58 4.09
C GLY A 540 -20.00 -20.87 4.92
N ARG A 541 -20.51 -21.94 4.31
CA ARG A 541 -20.84 -23.21 4.99
C ARG A 541 -19.64 -24.10 5.33
N ASP A 542 -18.45 -23.74 4.86
CA ASP A 542 -17.24 -24.54 5.05
C ASP A 542 -16.54 -24.28 6.38
N VAL A 543 -16.88 -23.17 7.02
CA VAL A 543 -16.26 -22.74 8.27
C VAL A 543 -17.29 -22.22 9.26
N VAL A 544 -17.03 -22.41 10.55
CA VAL A 544 -17.74 -21.77 11.65
C VAL A 544 -16.77 -20.90 12.42
N LEU A 545 -17.06 -19.60 12.51
CA LEU A 545 -16.26 -18.62 13.24
C LEU A 545 -16.90 -18.44 14.61
N VAL A 546 -16.12 -18.69 15.67
CA VAL A 546 -16.58 -18.67 17.05
C VAL A 546 -15.79 -17.64 17.84
N GLY A 547 -16.44 -16.53 18.21
CA GLY A 547 -15.84 -15.53 19.09
C GLY A 547 -15.92 -15.94 20.55
N ILE A 548 -14.77 -16.12 21.20
CA ILE A 548 -14.66 -16.39 22.64
C ILE A 548 -14.41 -15.07 23.36
N CYS A 549 -15.43 -14.56 24.05
CA CYS A 549 -15.30 -13.36 24.85
C CYS A 549 -15.01 -13.69 26.30
N THR A 550 -13.98 -13.06 26.86
CA THR A 550 -13.70 -13.14 28.30
C THR A 550 -14.18 -11.86 28.99
N GLY A 551 -14.53 -11.96 30.27
CA GLY A 551 -14.89 -10.80 31.11
C GLY A 551 -13.75 -10.34 32.03
N ILE A 552 -12.55 -10.91 31.91
CA ILE A 552 -11.53 -10.83 32.98
C ILE A 552 -10.20 -10.34 32.43
N ARG A 553 -10.04 -9.01 32.32
CA ARG A 553 -8.74 -8.34 32.33
C ARG A 553 -8.83 -6.94 32.95
N SER A 554 -8.65 -6.86 34.26
CA SER A 554 -7.91 -5.75 34.87
C SER A 554 -6.55 -6.30 35.30
N ALA A 555 -5.47 -5.62 34.94
CA ALA A 555 -4.11 -5.93 35.37
C ALA A 555 -3.90 -5.76 36.89
N ASP A 556 -4.95 -5.41 37.63
CA ASP A 556 -4.96 -5.36 39.08
C ASP A 556 -6.02 -6.35 39.60
N ARG A 557 -5.56 -7.48 40.18
CA ARG A 557 -6.45 -8.51 40.76
C ARG A 557 -7.33 -7.96 41.91
N ASN A 558 -7.07 -6.74 42.38
CA ASN A 558 -7.74 -6.11 43.51
C ASN A 558 -8.75 -5.00 43.15
N SER A 559 -8.88 -4.58 41.89
CA SER A 559 -9.93 -3.63 41.47
C SER A 559 -11.02 -4.35 40.65
N ARG A 560 -11.82 -5.16 41.34
CA ARG A 560 -13.02 -5.77 40.74
C ARG A 560 -14.11 -4.70 40.64
N ASN A 561 -14.46 -4.26 39.43
CA ASN A 561 -15.73 -3.57 39.25
C ASN A 561 -16.86 -4.57 39.47
N GLN A 562 -17.71 -4.30 40.45
CA GLN A 562 -18.80 -5.18 40.88
C GLN A 562 -19.82 -5.47 39.76
N GLU A 563 -19.88 -4.60 38.74
CA GLU A 563 -20.72 -4.71 37.54
C GLU A 563 -20.16 -5.64 36.44
N GLN A 564 -18.85 -5.94 36.44
CA GLN A 564 -18.24 -6.92 35.52
C GLN A 564 -18.41 -8.38 36.01
N ILE A 565 -18.97 -8.57 37.21
CA ILE A 565 -19.16 -9.88 37.84
C ILE A 565 -20.55 -10.48 37.51
N ASP A 566 -21.54 -9.66 37.16
CA ASP A 566 -22.91 -10.13 36.87
C ASP A 566 -23.01 -10.77 35.46
N PRO A 567 -23.22 -12.09 35.35
CA PRO A 567 -23.30 -12.80 34.07
C PRO A 567 -24.45 -12.31 33.18
N GLU A 568 -25.58 -11.89 33.76
CA GLU A 568 -26.75 -11.46 32.99
C GLU A 568 -26.50 -10.09 32.34
N VAL A 569 -25.86 -9.18 33.07
CA VAL A 569 -25.47 -7.86 32.55
C VAL A 569 -24.46 -8.02 31.42
N PHE A 570 -23.46 -8.89 31.60
CA PHE A 570 -22.43 -9.16 30.60
C PHE A 570 -23.02 -9.73 29.30
N VAL A 571 -23.88 -10.75 29.41
CA VAL A 571 -24.55 -11.35 28.25
C VAL A 571 -25.43 -10.33 27.53
N ARG A 572 -26.16 -9.49 28.25
CA ARG A 572 -26.99 -8.42 27.65
C ARG A 572 -26.15 -7.42 26.87
N ARG A 573 -25.00 -6.97 27.40
CA ARG A 573 -24.11 -6.04 26.69
C ARG A 573 -23.51 -6.68 25.43
N MET A 574 -23.15 -7.96 25.51
CA MET A 574 -22.70 -8.74 24.34
C MET A 574 -23.79 -8.85 23.26
N GLN A 575 -25.04 -9.10 23.65
CA GLN A 575 -26.17 -9.13 22.71
C GLN A 575 -26.41 -7.77 22.04
N GLN A 576 -26.35 -6.68 22.81
CA GLN A 576 -26.45 -5.32 22.28
C GLN A 576 -25.32 -5.00 21.30
N PHE A 577 -24.09 -5.38 21.63
CA PHE A 577 -22.93 -5.19 20.76
C PHE A 577 -23.07 -5.94 19.44
N ARG A 578 -23.49 -7.22 19.48
CA ARG A 578 -23.75 -8.01 18.28
C ARG A 578 -24.81 -7.36 17.39
N ALA A 579 -25.91 -6.89 18.00
CA ALA A 579 -26.97 -6.21 17.27
C ALA A 579 -26.51 -4.91 16.62
N SER A 580 -25.74 -4.07 17.34
CA SER A 580 -25.27 -2.78 16.82
C SER A 580 -24.18 -2.90 15.76
N HIS A 581 -23.42 -3.99 15.75
CA HIS A 581 -22.33 -4.22 14.80
C HIS A 581 -22.68 -5.23 13.68
N GLY A 582 -23.92 -5.72 13.64
CA GLY A 582 -24.37 -6.68 12.63
C GLY A 582 -23.64 -8.03 12.69
N LEU A 583 -23.20 -8.45 13.87
CA LEU A 583 -22.47 -9.72 14.05
C LEU A 583 -23.45 -10.89 14.16
N THR A 584 -23.40 -11.79 13.18
CA THR A 584 -24.29 -12.95 13.10
C THR A 584 -23.60 -14.25 13.50
N HIS A 585 -22.28 -14.31 13.36
CA HIS A 585 -21.53 -15.52 13.69
C HIS A 585 -21.64 -15.92 15.18
N PRO A 586 -21.46 -17.21 15.50
CA PRO A 586 -21.56 -17.71 16.87
C PRO A 586 -20.57 -17.08 17.85
N MET A 587 -21.02 -16.83 19.08
CA MET A 587 -20.19 -16.25 20.14
C MET A 587 -20.46 -16.89 21.50
N ILE A 588 -19.42 -17.03 22.33
CA ILE A 588 -19.46 -17.65 23.65
C ILE A 588 -18.95 -16.66 24.71
N ALA A 589 -19.61 -16.60 25.86
CA ALA A 589 -19.07 -15.97 27.08
C ALA A 589 -18.24 -16.97 27.89
N ASP A 590 -16.92 -16.78 27.95
CA ASP A 590 -16.00 -17.55 28.81
C ASP A 590 -15.71 -16.80 30.12
N LEU A 591 -16.73 -16.67 30.97
CA LEU A 591 -16.62 -15.97 32.26
C LEU A 591 -15.71 -16.70 33.26
N GLY A 592 -15.52 -18.01 33.09
CA GLY A 592 -14.61 -18.81 33.92
C GLY A 592 -13.15 -18.77 33.45
N GLY A 593 -12.88 -18.23 32.26
CA GLY A 593 -11.54 -18.22 31.66
C GLY A 593 -11.00 -19.61 31.31
N ASN A 594 -11.88 -20.61 31.15
CA ASN A 594 -11.49 -21.99 30.92
C ASN A 594 -11.02 -22.21 29.47
N LEU A 595 -11.67 -21.56 28.50
CA LEU A 595 -11.32 -21.68 27.09
C LEU A 595 -10.10 -20.82 26.74
N ILE A 596 -10.00 -19.61 27.31
CA ILE A 596 -8.84 -18.75 27.09
C ILE A 596 -7.56 -19.30 27.75
N SER A 597 -7.68 -20.00 28.89
CA SER A 597 -6.54 -20.67 29.51
C SER A 597 -6.08 -21.90 28.71
N LEU A 598 -7.01 -22.59 28.04
CA LEU A 598 -6.72 -23.64 27.05
C LEU A 598 -5.98 -23.12 25.80
N ASP A 599 -6.22 -21.87 25.40
CA ASP A 599 -5.46 -21.19 24.33
C ASP A 599 -4.06 -20.77 24.84
N ARG A 600 -3.96 -20.11 25.99
CA ARG A 600 -2.67 -19.67 26.56
C ARG A 600 -1.72 -20.80 26.94
N SER A 601 -2.25 -21.92 27.44
CA SER A 601 -1.45 -23.11 27.74
C SER A 601 -0.82 -23.76 26.49
N ARG A 602 -1.27 -23.39 25.29
CA ARG A 602 -0.67 -23.80 24.00
C ARG A 602 0.52 -22.95 23.57
N GLY A 603 0.93 -21.95 24.35
CA GLY A 603 2.04 -21.05 24.01
C GLY A 603 1.60 -19.77 23.31
N ASN A 604 0.32 -19.65 22.97
CA ASN A 604 -0.25 -18.44 22.39
C ASN A 604 -0.47 -17.39 23.49
N ASN A 605 0.57 -16.62 23.78
CA ASN A 605 0.53 -15.56 24.81
C ASN A 605 0.09 -14.21 24.23
N GLU A 606 -0.49 -14.21 23.04
CA GLU A 606 -0.96 -13.01 22.34
C GLU A 606 -2.37 -12.65 22.78
N ASP A 607 -2.66 -11.34 22.83
CA ASP A 607 -3.94 -10.84 23.35
C ASP A 607 -5.15 -11.21 22.47
N TYR A 608 -4.93 -11.55 21.18
CA TYR A 608 -5.96 -11.93 20.20
C TYR A 608 -5.56 -13.16 19.39
N GLY A 609 -5.35 -14.26 20.10
CA GLY A 609 -5.12 -15.57 19.51
C GLY A 609 -6.32 -16.09 18.73
N ALA A 610 -6.03 -16.88 17.68
CA ALA A 610 -6.98 -17.73 16.99
C ALA A 610 -6.47 -19.16 16.91
N ILE A 611 -7.39 -20.11 17.00
CA ILE A 611 -7.18 -21.55 16.83
C ILE A 611 -8.05 -22.00 15.66
N VAL A 612 -7.43 -22.67 14.69
CA VAL A 612 -8.13 -23.30 13.57
C VAL A 612 -8.19 -24.81 13.81
N THR A 613 -9.40 -25.36 13.88
CA THR A 613 -9.62 -26.80 14.01
C THR A 613 -10.20 -27.40 12.73
N SER A 614 -9.86 -28.65 12.46
CA SER A 614 -10.57 -29.49 11.48
C SER A 614 -11.93 -29.93 12.00
N SER A 615 -12.74 -30.56 11.14
CA SER A 615 -14.10 -30.99 11.46
C SER A 615 -14.18 -32.17 12.44
N ASP A 616 -13.05 -32.80 12.76
CA ASP A 616 -12.88 -33.74 13.87
C ASP A 616 -12.57 -33.04 15.20
N SER A 617 -12.67 -31.70 15.26
CA SER A 617 -12.39 -30.84 16.42
C SER A 617 -10.93 -30.85 16.91
N ILE A 618 -9.98 -31.24 16.04
CA ILE A 618 -8.55 -31.22 16.35
C ILE A 618 -7.92 -29.91 15.87
N SER A 619 -7.14 -29.25 16.72
CA SER A 619 -6.37 -28.07 16.32
C SER A 619 -5.32 -28.42 15.26
N ARG A 620 -5.30 -27.62 14.19
CA ARG A 620 -4.36 -27.75 13.06
C ARG A 620 -3.48 -26.52 12.89
N TRP A 621 -3.83 -25.40 13.52
CA TRP A 621 -3.07 -24.17 13.54
C TRP A 621 -3.51 -23.29 14.72
N ASP A 622 -2.57 -22.55 15.29
CA ASP A 622 -2.81 -21.53 16.31
C ASP A 622 -1.81 -20.36 16.15
N GLY A 623 -2.23 -19.16 16.55
CA GLY A 623 -1.43 -17.93 16.48
C GLY A 623 -2.28 -16.66 16.43
N ALA A 624 -1.66 -15.50 16.16
CA ALA A 624 -2.38 -14.23 16.03
C ALA A 624 -3.37 -14.23 14.86
N VAL A 625 -4.55 -13.67 15.08
CA VAL A 625 -5.46 -13.28 13.97
C VAL A 625 -4.76 -12.38 12.94
N ALA A 626 -3.84 -11.53 13.40
CA ALA A 626 -3.09 -10.60 12.55
C ALA A 626 -1.92 -11.24 11.80
N ASP A 627 -1.57 -12.51 12.08
CA ASP A 627 -0.48 -13.20 11.40
C ASP A 627 -0.86 -13.40 9.91
N PRO A 628 -0.03 -12.97 8.94
CA PRO A 628 -0.28 -13.21 7.52
C PRO A 628 -0.50 -14.69 7.17
N ALA A 629 0.03 -15.62 8.00
CA ALA A 629 -0.15 -17.05 7.82
C ALA A 629 -1.55 -17.55 8.22
N PHE A 630 -2.31 -16.82 9.05
CA PHE A 630 -3.63 -17.24 9.54
C PHE A 630 -4.57 -17.61 8.39
N ARG A 631 -4.70 -16.72 7.40
CA ARG A 631 -5.61 -16.94 6.28
C ARG A 631 -5.19 -18.14 5.42
N ALA A 632 -3.90 -18.24 5.12
CA ALA A 632 -3.35 -19.35 4.33
C ALA A 632 -3.52 -20.70 5.05
N ALA A 633 -3.35 -20.73 6.37
CA ALA A 633 -3.58 -21.92 7.18
C ALA A 633 -5.06 -22.33 7.19
N LEU A 634 -5.98 -21.37 7.36
CA LEU A 634 -7.42 -21.62 7.32
C LEU A 634 -7.88 -22.19 5.98
N ASP A 635 -7.50 -21.55 4.87
CA ASP A 635 -7.87 -22.03 3.53
C ASP A 635 -7.33 -23.44 3.28
N ARG A 636 -6.08 -23.70 3.70
CA ARG A 636 -5.47 -25.02 3.58
C ARG A 636 -6.20 -26.09 4.39
N VAL A 637 -6.59 -25.79 5.63
CA VAL A 637 -7.38 -26.72 6.46
C VAL A 637 -8.71 -27.04 5.77
N ILE A 638 -9.45 -26.02 5.32
CA ILE A 638 -10.75 -26.18 4.64
C ILE A 638 -10.65 -27.05 3.37
N ASP A 639 -9.54 -26.96 2.66
CA ASP A 639 -9.36 -27.68 1.38
C ASP A 639 -8.95 -29.14 1.56
N ILE A 640 -8.20 -29.47 2.62
CA ILE A 640 -7.72 -30.85 2.84
C ILE A 640 -8.59 -31.64 3.84
N ASP A 641 -9.51 -30.98 4.54
CA ASP A 641 -10.31 -31.59 5.59
C ASP A 641 -11.27 -32.67 5.06
N PRO A 642 -11.10 -33.95 5.44
CA PRO A 642 -11.94 -35.04 4.95
C PRO A 642 -13.43 -34.86 5.26
N GLY A 643 -13.80 -34.33 6.43
CA GLY A 643 -15.20 -34.16 6.81
C GLY A 643 -15.87 -33.03 6.04
N VAL A 644 -15.12 -31.96 5.77
CA VAL A 644 -15.56 -30.88 4.88
C VAL A 644 -15.81 -31.42 3.46
N GLN A 645 -14.91 -32.26 2.94
CA GLN A 645 -15.09 -32.88 1.62
C GLN A 645 -16.28 -33.85 1.58
N ALA A 646 -16.48 -34.66 2.63
CA ALA A 646 -17.61 -35.57 2.73
C ALA A 646 -18.96 -34.83 2.73
N ARG A 647 -19.06 -33.73 3.50
CA ARG A 647 -20.25 -32.87 3.51
C ARG A 647 -20.51 -32.26 2.14
N ARG A 648 -19.49 -31.69 1.48
CA ARG A 648 -19.62 -31.13 0.13
C ARG A 648 -20.10 -32.16 -0.88
N ALA A 649 -19.57 -33.38 -0.83
CA ALA A 649 -20.00 -34.46 -1.73
C ALA A 649 -21.48 -34.81 -1.54
N ALA A 650 -21.97 -34.84 -0.29
CA ALA A 650 -23.37 -35.07 0.02
C ALA A 650 -24.27 -33.91 -0.45
N GLU A 651 -23.86 -32.66 -0.21
CA GLU A 651 -24.59 -31.47 -0.69
C GLU A 651 -24.65 -31.44 -2.23
N GLN A 652 -23.55 -31.76 -2.92
CA GLN A 652 -23.51 -31.87 -4.38
C GLN A 652 -24.40 -33.00 -4.90
N ALA A 653 -24.48 -34.14 -4.22
CA ALA A 653 -25.40 -35.22 -4.56
C ALA A 653 -26.86 -34.78 -4.38
N PHE A 654 -27.17 -34.06 -3.31
CA PHE A 654 -28.50 -33.50 -3.04
C PHE A 654 -28.93 -32.48 -4.08
N ILE A 655 -28.04 -31.57 -4.48
CA ILE A 655 -28.29 -30.59 -5.56
C ILE A 655 -28.58 -31.31 -6.87
N ARG A 656 -27.72 -32.27 -7.25
CA ARG A 656 -27.91 -33.06 -8.48
C ARG A 656 -29.25 -33.82 -8.50
N ALA A 657 -29.69 -34.34 -7.35
CA ALA A 657 -30.95 -35.05 -7.23
C ALA A 657 -32.20 -34.15 -7.37
N ARG A 658 -32.08 -32.83 -7.18
CA ARG A 658 -33.20 -31.87 -7.26
C ARG A 658 -33.29 -31.09 -8.57
N GLY A 659 -32.45 -31.43 -9.56
CA GLY A 659 -32.41 -30.77 -10.87
C GLY A 659 -31.52 -29.53 -10.84
N GLY A 660 -30.46 -29.55 -11.65
CA GLY A 660 -29.53 -28.42 -11.82
C GLY A 660 -30.19 -27.18 -12.39
#